data_AF-A0A4R1F3Z1-F1
#
_entry.id   AF-A0A4R1F3Z1-F1
#
_cell.length_a   1.000
_cell.length_b   1.000
_cell.length_c   1.000
_cell.angle_alpha   90.00
_cell.angle_beta   90.00
_cell.angle_gamma   90.00
#
_symmetry.space_group_name_H-M   'P 1'
#
loop_
_entity.id
_entity.type
_entity.pdbx_description
1 polymer ?
#
loop_
_entity_poly.entity_id
_entity_poly.type
_entity_poly.pdbx_seq_one_letter_code
_entity_poly.pdbx_strand_id
1 'polypeptide(L)'
;MSKEELNKEQQTADSSTKTDEASTSQSVAVQSQSGLKLLILKGKEQGYLTYAEVNDHLPDSIVDPEQIEEIVTTIGDMGIKVYEKAPDEDSLVLTEEATEADDDAAEEAAAALTNVDNDFGRTTDPVRMYMREMGTVELLTREGEIEIAIRIEEGLYEVLTALSEFPASTEYLLNFYNKVETEEKRLTDLISDFVDPDAERHVIPEPAPIVTPESKEAAEKKAAEAAEAAEDGDVDDEDEEEVELEDTGPDPEIAQVKFAELNELYVQACQASENDDYEEYERVRQEQARKMLEFKLTQPVIDEIGSQLHAIIERIRGYERQIMKLCVQKAAMPKKDFISSFPKNETDTNWLDKYIESKPKFQESLEPFKEDIIFNQIQLQKIEKETRLSVTQIKDINRIVSVGEAKARRAKKEMVEANLRLVISIAKKYTNRGLQFLDLIQEGNIGLMKAVDKFEYRRGYKFSTYATWWIRQAITRSIADQARTIRIPVHMIETINKLNRISRKLLQEKGREGTPEELAVEMEMPEDKVRKVMKIAKEPISMETPIGDDEDSSLGDFIEDGNVQSPIESATSTGLGESTRDVLSSLTPREAKVLRMRFGIDMNTDHTLEEVGKQFDVTRERIRQIEAKALRKLRHPSRSDMLRSFLEMDKDIGAS
;
A
#
# COMPACT_ATOMS: atom_id res chain seq x y z
N MET A 1 -46.64 -10.79 -38.03
CA MET A 1 -45.30 -10.21 -38.20
C MET A 1 -44.37 -10.97 -37.29
N SER A 2 -43.33 -11.59 -37.86
CA SER A 2 -42.44 -12.49 -37.12
C SER A 2 -41.52 -11.67 -36.18
N LYS A 3 -41.00 -12.29 -35.12
CA LYS A 3 -40.04 -11.65 -34.18
C LYS A 3 -38.79 -11.09 -34.87
N GLU A 4 -38.49 -11.52 -36.11
CA GLU A 4 -37.42 -10.95 -36.94
C GLU A 4 -37.75 -9.57 -37.54
N GLU A 5 -39.02 -9.25 -37.78
CA GLU A 5 -39.42 -7.95 -38.34
C GLU A 5 -39.37 -6.84 -37.27
N LEU A 6 -39.76 -7.15 -36.03
CA LEU A 6 -39.66 -6.22 -34.89
C LEU A 6 -38.21 -5.89 -34.52
N ASN A 7 -37.29 -6.86 -34.63
CA ASN A 7 -35.87 -6.65 -34.32
C ASN A 7 -35.16 -5.84 -35.43
N LYS A 8 -35.66 -5.92 -36.66
CA LYS A 8 -35.17 -5.11 -37.78
C LYS A 8 -35.61 -3.66 -37.69
N GLU A 9 -36.83 -3.38 -37.26
CA GLU A 9 -37.32 -2.01 -37.04
C GLU A 9 -36.61 -1.31 -35.87
N GLN A 10 -36.31 -2.03 -34.77
CA GLN A 10 -35.53 -1.47 -33.64
C GLN A 10 -34.06 -1.21 -33.99
N GLN A 11 -33.41 -2.07 -34.78
CA GLN A 11 -32.04 -1.82 -35.25
C GLN A 11 -31.96 -0.67 -36.27
N THR A 12 -32.97 -0.47 -37.10
CA THR A 12 -33.01 0.69 -38.02
C THR A 12 -33.25 2.00 -37.28
N ALA A 13 -34.05 2.00 -36.21
CA ALA A 13 -34.28 3.18 -35.37
C ALA A 13 -32.99 3.62 -34.65
N ASP A 14 -32.27 2.71 -33.98
CA ASP A 14 -30.99 3.00 -33.29
C ASP A 14 -29.86 3.43 -34.25
N SER A 15 -29.87 2.95 -35.49
CA SER A 15 -28.90 3.39 -36.50
C SER A 15 -29.17 4.82 -36.97
N SER A 16 -30.45 5.23 -37.02
CA SER A 16 -30.86 6.57 -37.45
C SER A 16 -30.57 7.65 -36.39
N THR A 17 -30.78 7.33 -35.10
CA THR A 17 -30.44 8.24 -33.99
C THR A 17 -28.93 8.44 -33.85
N LYS A 18 -28.11 7.39 -34.08
CA LYS A 18 -26.63 7.51 -34.06
C LYS A 18 -26.08 8.32 -35.24
N THR A 19 -26.70 8.27 -36.41
CA THR A 19 -26.29 9.11 -37.55
C THR A 19 -26.69 10.58 -37.38
N ASP A 20 -27.83 10.85 -36.74
CA ASP A 20 -28.25 12.22 -36.45
C ASP A 20 -27.39 12.87 -35.36
N GLU A 21 -27.07 12.16 -34.27
CA GLU A 21 -26.14 12.65 -33.22
C GLU A 21 -24.73 12.94 -33.75
N ALA A 22 -24.21 12.10 -34.65
CA ALA A 22 -22.89 12.31 -35.28
C ALA A 22 -22.88 13.50 -36.25
N SER A 23 -24.01 13.79 -36.91
CA SER A 23 -24.13 14.93 -37.83
C SER A 23 -24.31 16.26 -37.08
N THR A 24 -25.03 16.26 -35.96
CA THR A 24 -25.21 17.43 -35.10
C THR A 24 -23.90 17.79 -34.39
N SER A 25 -23.17 16.81 -33.86
CA SER A 25 -21.85 17.02 -33.22
C SER A 25 -20.80 17.57 -34.20
N GLN A 26 -20.79 17.14 -35.47
CA GLN A 26 -19.94 17.73 -36.50
C GLN A 26 -20.30 19.20 -36.82
N SER A 27 -21.59 19.57 -36.79
CA SER A 27 -22.01 20.95 -37.06
C SER A 27 -21.67 21.93 -35.92
N VAL A 28 -21.74 21.46 -34.67
CA VAL A 28 -21.41 22.24 -33.47
C VAL A 28 -19.89 22.47 -33.37
N ALA A 29 -19.07 21.46 -33.68
CA ALA A 29 -17.61 21.57 -33.70
C ALA A 29 -17.08 22.58 -34.75
N VAL A 30 -17.78 22.75 -35.88
CA VAL A 30 -17.40 23.75 -36.89
C VAL A 30 -17.77 25.17 -36.44
N GLN A 31 -18.83 25.33 -35.64
CA GLN A 31 -19.20 26.63 -35.04
C GLN A 31 -18.27 27.01 -33.89
N SER A 32 -17.89 26.09 -33.00
CA SER A 32 -16.94 26.34 -31.90
C SER A 32 -15.57 26.81 -32.40
N GLN A 33 -15.05 26.14 -33.45
CA GLN A 33 -13.79 26.49 -34.10
C GLN A 33 -13.79 27.92 -34.69
N SER A 34 -14.95 28.39 -35.16
CA SER A 34 -15.09 29.76 -35.68
C SER A 34 -15.17 30.81 -34.56
N GLY A 35 -15.76 30.46 -33.40
CA GLY A 35 -15.90 31.34 -32.24
C GLY A 35 -14.57 31.61 -31.53
N LEU A 36 -13.79 30.57 -31.25
CA LEU A 36 -12.46 30.69 -30.61
C LEU A 36 -11.49 31.50 -31.47
N LYS A 37 -11.52 31.32 -32.80
CA LYS A 37 -10.69 32.10 -33.72
C LYS A 37 -11.04 33.59 -33.73
N LEU A 38 -12.33 33.92 -33.60
CA LEU A 38 -12.80 35.31 -33.48
C LEU A 38 -12.37 35.94 -32.14
N LEU A 39 -12.42 35.17 -31.06
CA LEU A 39 -11.97 35.61 -29.73
C LEU A 39 -10.47 35.95 -29.72
N ILE A 40 -9.64 35.10 -30.32
CA ILE A 40 -8.18 35.33 -30.41
C ILE A 40 -7.87 36.58 -31.24
N LEU A 41 -8.57 36.79 -32.37
CA LEU A 41 -8.39 38.00 -33.17
C LEU A 41 -8.76 39.26 -32.40
N LYS A 42 -9.89 39.23 -31.68
CA LYS A 42 -10.35 40.34 -30.84
C LYS A 42 -9.38 40.63 -29.69
N GLY A 43 -8.88 39.59 -29.02
CA GLY A 43 -7.89 39.73 -27.95
C GLY A 43 -6.54 40.27 -28.42
N LYS A 44 -6.08 39.89 -29.62
CA LYS A 44 -4.88 40.46 -30.25
C LYS A 44 -5.06 41.94 -30.64
N GLU A 45 -6.24 42.34 -31.09
CA GLU A 45 -6.55 43.74 -31.42
C GLU A 45 -6.66 44.63 -30.17
N GLN A 46 -7.23 44.10 -29.09
CA GLN A 46 -7.50 44.85 -27.85
C GLN A 46 -6.33 44.81 -26.86
N GLY A 47 -5.43 43.82 -26.96
CA GLY A 47 -4.34 43.59 -26.01
C GLY A 47 -4.80 43.00 -24.68
N TYR A 48 -6.10 42.78 -24.48
CA TYR A 48 -6.70 42.15 -23.32
C TYR A 48 -8.00 41.44 -23.70
N LEU A 49 -8.47 40.54 -22.85
CA LEU A 49 -9.81 39.93 -22.91
C LEU A 49 -10.45 39.97 -21.52
N THR A 50 -11.78 39.96 -21.46
CA THR A 50 -12.50 39.79 -20.19
C THR A 50 -13.01 38.37 -19.99
N TYR A 51 -13.14 37.91 -18.75
CA TYR A 51 -13.73 36.60 -18.45
C TYR A 51 -15.13 36.41 -19.04
N ALA A 52 -15.93 37.49 -19.09
CA ALA A 52 -17.24 37.47 -19.73
C ALA A 52 -17.15 37.21 -21.24
N GLU A 53 -16.22 37.87 -21.93
CA GLU A 53 -16.01 37.68 -23.37
C GLU A 53 -15.47 36.29 -23.69
N VAL A 54 -14.58 35.75 -22.85
CA VAL A 54 -14.11 34.37 -23.00
C VAL A 54 -15.28 33.41 -22.85
N ASN A 55 -16.13 33.58 -21.82
CA ASN A 55 -17.28 32.71 -21.56
C ASN A 55 -18.38 32.80 -22.65
N ASP A 56 -18.63 33.99 -23.21
CA ASP A 56 -19.63 34.20 -24.26
C ASP A 56 -19.23 33.58 -25.61
N HIS A 57 -17.92 33.38 -25.84
CA HIS A 57 -17.37 32.81 -27.07
C HIS A 57 -16.98 31.33 -26.93
N LEU A 58 -17.09 30.76 -25.73
CA LEU A 58 -16.94 29.33 -25.49
C LEU A 58 -18.23 28.58 -25.86
N PRO A 59 -18.14 27.34 -26.38
CA PRO A 59 -19.31 26.52 -26.65
C PRO A 59 -20.06 26.17 -25.36
N ASP A 60 -21.40 26.10 -25.42
CA ASP A 60 -22.26 25.64 -24.32
C ASP A 60 -21.93 24.22 -23.81
N SER A 61 -21.09 23.47 -24.53
CA SER A 61 -20.61 22.14 -24.17
C SER A 61 -19.43 22.14 -23.20
N ILE A 62 -18.69 23.25 -23.04
CA ILE A 62 -17.61 23.38 -22.06
C ILE A 62 -18.23 23.94 -20.77
N VAL A 63 -18.62 23.03 -19.89
CA VAL A 63 -19.25 23.37 -18.60
C VAL A 63 -18.22 23.33 -17.44
N ASP A 64 -17.06 22.73 -17.69
CA ASP A 64 -16.07 22.43 -16.66
C ASP A 64 -15.15 23.65 -16.38
N PRO A 65 -15.14 24.20 -15.14
CA PRO A 65 -14.32 25.37 -14.80
C PRO A 65 -12.82 25.19 -15.05
N GLU A 66 -12.28 23.99 -14.85
CA GLU A 66 -10.86 23.68 -15.08
C GLU A 66 -10.47 23.78 -16.56
N GLN A 67 -11.35 23.36 -17.47
CA GLN A 67 -11.11 23.50 -18.91
C GLN A 67 -11.14 24.98 -19.32
N ILE A 68 -11.99 25.78 -18.66
CA ILE A 68 -12.02 27.23 -18.86
C ILE A 68 -10.71 27.87 -18.37
N GLU A 69 -10.20 27.46 -17.20
CA GLU A 69 -8.90 27.92 -16.69
C GLU A 69 -7.72 27.50 -17.58
N GLU A 70 -7.73 26.29 -18.14
CA GLU A 70 -6.73 25.81 -19.12
C GLU A 70 -6.78 26.65 -20.41
N ILE A 71 -7.98 27.00 -20.88
CA ILE A 71 -8.16 27.90 -22.03
C ILE A 71 -7.67 29.31 -21.69
N VAL A 72 -7.92 29.81 -20.48
CA VAL A 72 -7.45 31.14 -20.04
C VAL A 72 -5.93 31.18 -19.90
N THR A 73 -5.31 30.12 -19.37
CA THR A 73 -3.84 30.01 -19.28
C THR A 73 -3.19 29.91 -20.66
N THR A 74 -3.74 29.10 -21.57
CA THR A 74 -3.25 29.04 -22.95
C THR A 74 -3.42 30.38 -23.69
N ILE A 75 -4.51 31.12 -23.47
CA ILE A 75 -4.68 32.50 -23.98
C ILE A 75 -3.66 33.46 -23.34
N GLY A 76 -3.35 33.28 -22.06
CA GLY A 76 -2.30 34.02 -21.35
C GLY A 76 -0.90 33.78 -21.94
N ASP A 77 -0.58 32.53 -22.29
CA ASP A 77 0.67 32.15 -22.96
C ASP A 77 0.80 32.74 -24.37
N MET A 78 -0.34 33.04 -25.02
CA MET A 78 -0.39 33.77 -26.30
C MET A 78 -0.14 35.28 -26.15
N GLY A 79 0.13 35.76 -24.93
CA GLY A 79 0.41 37.17 -24.63
C GLY A 79 -0.84 38.03 -24.45
N ILE A 80 -2.03 37.44 -24.34
CA ILE A 80 -3.29 38.17 -24.12
C ILE A 80 -3.68 38.03 -22.64
N LYS A 81 -3.63 39.13 -21.89
CA LYS A 81 -4.03 39.12 -20.47
C LYS A 81 -5.56 39.10 -20.33
N VAL A 82 -6.06 38.17 -19.51
CA VAL A 82 -7.50 38.05 -19.21
C VAL A 82 -7.80 38.73 -17.87
N TYR A 83 -8.73 39.68 -17.85
CA TYR A 83 -9.15 40.41 -16.65
C TYR A 83 -10.61 40.12 -16.28
N GLU A 84 -10.99 40.21 -15.00
CA GLU A 84 -12.40 40.13 -14.59
C GLU A 84 -13.23 41.34 -15.04
N LYS A 85 -12.61 42.51 -15.11
CA LYS A 85 -13.20 43.76 -15.61
C LYS A 85 -12.22 44.43 -16.56
N ALA A 86 -12.75 45.13 -17.56
CA ALA A 86 -11.93 45.85 -18.52
C ALA A 86 -10.96 46.82 -17.78
N PRO A 87 -9.64 46.74 -18.04
CA PRO A 87 -8.66 47.62 -17.42
C PRO A 87 -8.84 49.07 -17.90
N ASP A 88 -8.54 50.04 -17.02
CA ASP A 88 -8.56 51.47 -17.36
C ASP A 88 -7.42 51.82 -18.35
N GLU A 89 -7.61 52.81 -19.21
CA GLU A 89 -6.66 53.19 -20.28
C GLU A 89 -5.22 53.42 -19.76
N ASP A 90 -5.05 53.96 -18.56
CA ASP A 90 -3.74 54.19 -17.94
C ASP A 90 -3.00 52.89 -17.57
N SER A 91 -3.74 51.82 -17.23
CA SER A 91 -3.16 50.53 -16.87
C SER A 91 -2.70 49.71 -18.09
N LEU A 92 -3.32 49.93 -19.25
CA LEU A 92 -2.93 49.31 -20.52
C LEU A 92 -1.60 49.86 -21.05
N VAL A 93 -1.35 51.16 -20.88
CA VAL A 93 -0.12 51.84 -21.32
C VAL A 93 1.10 51.43 -20.47
N LEU A 94 0.90 51.14 -19.18
CA LEU A 94 1.96 50.68 -18.28
C LEU A 94 2.41 49.25 -18.57
N THR A 95 1.58 48.46 -19.24
CA THR A 95 1.84 47.06 -19.59
C THR A 95 2.36 46.85 -21.01
N GLU A 96 2.84 47.89 -21.72
CA GLU A 96 3.54 47.77 -23.02
C GLU A 96 4.91 47.03 -22.90
N GLU A 97 4.92 45.83 -22.34
CA GLU A 97 5.80 44.77 -22.79
C GLU A 97 5.05 43.99 -23.87
N ALA A 98 4.97 44.59 -25.07
CA ALA A 98 4.65 43.82 -26.26
C ALA A 98 5.81 42.87 -26.52
N THR A 99 5.77 41.68 -25.92
CA THR A 99 6.47 40.53 -26.49
C THR A 99 5.89 40.33 -27.88
N GLU A 100 6.67 40.59 -28.93
CA GLU A 100 6.37 40.11 -30.28
C GLU A 100 6.16 38.60 -30.17
N ALA A 101 4.91 38.17 -30.15
CA ALA A 101 4.57 36.76 -30.16
C ALA A 101 5.05 36.20 -31.51
N ASP A 102 5.97 35.23 -31.45
CA ASP A 102 6.41 34.47 -32.61
C ASP A 102 5.15 33.90 -33.30
N ASP A 103 4.94 34.20 -34.58
CA ASP A 103 3.78 33.71 -35.34
C ASP A 103 3.69 32.16 -35.28
N ASP A 104 4.84 31.50 -35.13
CA ASP A 104 4.98 30.04 -34.93
C ASP A 104 4.34 29.57 -33.60
N ALA A 105 4.50 30.31 -32.50
CA ALA A 105 3.92 29.96 -31.19
C ALA A 105 2.39 30.16 -31.17
N ALA A 106 1.89 31.17 -31.90
CA ALA A 106 0.47 31.40 -32.06
C ALA A 106 -0.21 30.33 -32.93
N GLU A 107 0.49 29.81 -33.95
CA GLU A 107 -0.01 28.71 -34.80
C GLU A 107 0.02 27.36 -34.05
N GLU A 108 1.05 27.12 -33.22
CA GLU A 108 1.14 25.93 -32.35
C GLU A 108 0.09 25.93 -31.23
N ALA A 109 -0.17 27.08 -30.59
CA ALA A 109 -1.22 27.22 -29.57
C ALA A 109 -2.63 27.15 -30.15
N ALA A 110 -2.86 27.73 -31.34
CA ALA A 110 -4.13 27.57 -32.04
C ALA A 110 -4.37 26.10 -32.44
N ALA A 111 -3.33 25.39 -32.88
CA ALA A 111 -3.40 23.95 -33.12
C ALA A 111 -3.68 23.17 -31.82
N ALA A 112 -3.08 23.56 -30.69
CA ALA A 112 -3.36 22.97 -29.38
C ALA A 112 -4.83 23.15 -28.97
N LEU A 113 -5.38 24.37 -29.03
CA LEU A 113 -6.79 24.67 -28.73
C LEU A 113 -7.76 23.90 -29.64
N THR A 114 -7.42 23.73 -30.93
CA THR A 114 -8.25 22.91 -31.85
C THR A 114 -8.19 21.41 -31.54
N ASN A 115 -7.14 20.93 -30.88
CA ASN A 115 -7.03 19.55 -30.42
C ASN A 115 -7.75 19.31 -29.09
N VAL A 116 -7.86 20.33 -28.21
CA VAL A 116 -8.64 20.27 -26.97
C VAL A 116 -10.13 20.00 -27.27
N ASP A 117 -10.68 20.58 -28.34
CA ASP A 117 -12.07 20.38 -28.79
C ASP A 117 -12.34 18.95 -29.33
N ASN A 118 -11.31 18.23 -29.83
CA ASN A 118 -11.47 16.83 -30.29
C ASN A 118 -11.31 15.80 -29.15
N ASP A 119 -10.81 16.22 -27.99
CA ASP A 119 -10.51 15.39 -26.82
C ASP A 119 -11.66 15.47 -25.78
N PHE A 120 -12.91 15.44 -26.24
CA PHE A 120 -14.10 15.37 -25.38
C PHE A 120 -13.99 14.22 -24.37
N GLY A 121 -13.68 14.55 -23.12
CA GLY A 121 -13.52 13.61 -22.01
C GLY A 121 -12.10 13.45 -21.49
N ARG A 122 -11.09 14.17 -21.97
CA ARG A 122 -9.78 14.20 -21.31
C ARG A 122 -9.80 15.19 -20.15
N THR A 123 -10.28 14.76 -18.99
CA THR A 123 -10.16 15.51 -17.74
C THR A 123 -8.77 15.28 -17.15
N THR A 124 -8.10 16.33 -16.69
CA THR A 124 -6.83 16.23 -15.96
C THR A 124 -7.03 15.75 -14.52
N ASP A 125 -8.23 15.95 -13.95
CA ASP A 125 -8.59 15.44 -12.62
C ASP A 125 -8.67 13.89 -12.59
N PRO A 126 -7.79 13.24 -11.81
CA PRO A 126 -7.80 11.79 -11.65
C PRO A 126 -9.07 11.27 -10.96
N VAL A 127 -9.75 12.07 -10.11
CA VAL A 127 -11.02 11.69 -9.47
C VAL A 127 -12.08 11.46 -10.53
N ARG A 128 -12.20 12.39 -11.47
CA ARG A 128 -13.19 12.28 -12.55
C ARG A 128 -12.88 11.16 -13.53
N MET A 129 -11.61 10.92 -13.84
CA MET A 129 -11.19 9.74 -14.61
C MET A 129 -11.64 8.44 -13.93
N TYR A 130 -11.39 8.34 -12.62
CA TYR A 130 -11.78 7.19 -11.81
C TYR A 130 -13.30 6.98 -11.76
N MET A 131 -14.07 8.05 -11.53
CA MET A 131 -15.54 8.00 -11.50
C MET A 131 -16.13 7.53 -12.83
N ARG A 132 -15.54 7.95 -13.95
CA ARG A 132 -15.96 7.51 -15.29
C ARG A 132 -15.67 6.03 -15.52
N GLU A 133 -14.45 5.57 -15.24
CA GLU A 133 -14.09 4.16 -15.41
C GLU A 133 -14.96 3.25 -14.53
N MET A 134 -15.14 3.61 -13.27
CA MET A 134 -16.04 2.90 -12.37
C MET A 134 -17.49 2.92 -12.86
N GLY A 135 -17.93 4.04 -13.45
CA GLY A 135 -19.26 4.22 -14.00
C GLY A 135 -19.63 3.18 -15.07
N THR A 136 -18.64 2.59 -15.75
CA THR A 136 -18.85 1.57 -16.79
C THR A 136 -19.33 0.22 -16.27
N VAL A 137 -19.09 -0.09 -14.98
CA VAL A 137 -19.45 -1.37 -14.38
C VAL A 137 -20.85 -1.29 -13.79
N GLU A 138 -21.74 -2.23 -14.12
CA GLU A 138 -23.11 -2.26 -13.61
C GLU A 138 -23.18 -2.65 -12.11
N LEU A 139 -24.27 -2.25 -11.45
CA LEU A 139 -24.53 -2.63 -10.06
C LEU A 139 -24.99 -4.09 -9.98
N LEU A 140 -24.48 -4.83 -9.00
CA LEU A 140 -24.85 -6.22 -8.79
C LEU A 140 -26.17 -6.35 -8.02
N THR A 141 -26.97 -7.38 -8.34
CA THR A 141 -28.11 -7.78 -7.52
C THR A 141 -27.65 -8.72 -6.40
N ARG A 142 -28.48 -8.91 -5.36
CA ARG A 142 -28.19 -9.86 -4.28
C ARG A 142 -27.95 -11.29 -4.79
N GLU A 143 -28.71 -11.70 -5.81
CA GLU A 143 -28.54 -13.02 -6.44
C GLU A 143 -27.19 -13.11 -7.16
N GLY A 144 -26.80 -12.04 -7.87
CA GLY A 144 -25.48 -11.94 -8.48
C GLY A 144 -24.34 -11.98 -7.45
N GLU A 145 -24.50 -11.34 -6.28
CA GLU A 145 -23.50 -11.39 -5.19
C GLU A 145 -23.25 -12.83 -4.73
N ILE A 146 -24.34 -13.60 -4.59
CA ILE A 146 -24.28 -15.01 -4.18
C ILE A 146 -23.65 -15.86 -5.28
N GLU A 147 -24.02 -15.64 -6.55
CA GLU A 147 -23.45 -16.38 -7.68
C GLU A 147 -21.94 -16.16 -7.79
N ILE A 148 -21.48 -14.92 -7.64
CA ILE A 148 -20.04 -14.62 -7.64
C ILE A 148 -19.35 -15.26 -6.43
N ALA A 149 -19.94 -15.20 -5.24
CA ALA A 149 -19.39 -15.85 -4.04
C ALA A 149 -19.25 -17.37 -4.22
N ILE A 150 -20.25 -18.03 -4.82
CA ILE A 150 -20.20 -19.45 -5.17
C ILE A 150 -19.07 -19.72 -6.18
N ARG A 151 -18.93 -18.90 -7.22
CA ARG A 151 -17.84 -19.03 -8.21
C ARG A 151 -16.45 -18.88 -7.58
N ILE A 152 -16.30 -18.00 -6.58
CA ILE A 152 -15.05 -17.85 -5.81
C ILE A 152 -14.78 -19.14 -5.03
N GLU A 153 -15.78 -19.64 -4.29
CA GLU A 153 -15.67 -20.86 -3.49
C GLU A 153 -15.33 -22.08 -4.35
N GLU A 154 -15.99 -22.25 -5.51
CA GLU A 154 -15.67 -23.31 -6.46
C GLU A 154 -14.22 -23.22 -6.96
N GLY A 155 -13.74 -22.03 -7.32
CA GLY A 155 -12.37 -21.85 -7.79
C GLY A 155 -11.34 -22.17 -6.71
N LEU A 156 -11.59 -21.77 -5.46
CA LEU A 156 -10.74 -22.10 -4.32
C LEU A 156 -10.80 -23.60 -3.99
N TYR A 157 -11.97 -24.22 -4.12
CA TYR A 157 -12.14 -25.65 -3.89
C TYR A 157 -11.43 -26.50 -4.96
N GLU A 158 -11.48 -26.08 -6.23
CA GLU A 158 -10.70 -26.70 -7.32
C GLU A 158 -9.19 -26.66 -7.02
N VAL A 159 -8.70 -25.53 -6.51
CA VAL A 159 -7.29 -25.38 -6.07
C VAL A 159 -6.99 -26.33 -4.92
N LEU A 160 -7.82 -26.31 -3.87
CA LEU A 160 -7.61 -27.16 -2.69
C LEU A 160 -7.60 -28.65 -3.07
N THR A 161 -8.54 -29.09 -3.89
CA THR A 161 -8.62 -30.48 -4.38
C THR A 161 -7.34 -30.88 -5.12
N ALA A 162 -6.86 -30.04 -6.04
CA ALA A 162 -5.65 -30.32 -6.79
C ALA A 162 -4.38 -30.30 -5.90
N LEU A 163 -4.31 -29.39 -4.92
CA LEU A 163 -3.22 -29.37 -3.95
C LEU A 163 -3.26 -30.59 -3.02
N SER A 164 -4.45 -31.09 -2.66
CA SER A 164 -4.60 -32.30 -1.86
C SER A 164 -4.14 -33.57 -2.59
N GLU A 165 -4.22 -33.60 -3.92
CA GLU A 165 -3.67 -34.69 -4.74
C GLU A 165 -2.14 -34.69 -4.81
N PHE A 166 -1.49 -33.58 -4.47
CA PHE A 166 -0.04 -33.44 -4.50
C PHE A 166 0.60 -34.04 -3.23
N PRO A 167 1.42 -35.10 -3.31
CA PRO A 167 1.92 -35.83 -2.13
C PRO A 167 2.72 -34.96 -1.15
N ALA A 168 3.52 -34.02 -1.67
CA ALA A 168 4.34 -33.15 -0.81
C ALA A 168 3.49 -32.21 0.06
N SER A 169 2.23 -31.94 -0.32
CA SER A 169 1.29 -31.19 0.51
C SER A 169 1.00 -31.89 1.84
N THR A 170 0.86 -33.22 1.82
CA THR A 170 0.64 -34.00 3.04
C THR A 170 1.92 -34.11 3.86
N GLU A 171 3.07 -34.30 3.20
CA GLU A 171 4.36 -34.30 3.89
C GLU A 171 4.60 -32.96 4.62
N TYR A 172 4.30 -31.84 3.96
CA TYR A 172 4.37 -30.52 4.57
C TYR A 172 3.44 -30.41 5.79
N LEU A 173 2.19 -30.87 5.66
CA LEU A 173 1.20 -30.80 6.73
C LEU A 173 1.63 -31.62 7.96
N LEU A 174 2.11 -32.85 7.75
CA LEU A 174 2.62 -33.71 8.83
C LEU A 174 3.87 -33.11 9.49
N ASN A 175 4.80 -32.56 8.70
CA ASN A 175 5.98 -31.88 9.23
C ASN A 175 5.62 -30.62 10.03
N PHE A 176 4.59 -29.88 9.62
CA PHE A 176 4.08 -28.75 10.38
C PHE A 176 3.45 -29.22 11.68
N TYR A 177 2.62 -30.26 11.64
CA TYR A 177 1.99 -30.84 12.82
C TYR A 177 3.03 -31.37 13.83
N ASN A 178 4.10 -32.01 13.36
CA ASN A 178 5.22 -32.41 14.22
C ASN A 178 5.84 -31.21 14.97
N LYS A 179 5.92 -30.04 14.32
CA LYS A 179 6.40 -28.80 14.97
C LYS A 179 5.41 -28.24 16.00
N VAL A 180 4.11 -28.51 15.81
CA VAL A 180 3.08 -28.21 16.80
C VAL A 180 3.22 -29.14 18.01
N GLU A 181 3.48 -30.44 17.79
CA GLU A 181 3.76 -31.38 18.88
C GLU A 181 5.03 -31.04 19.68
N THR A 182 6.04 -30.46 19.03
CA THR A 182 7.26 -29.97 19.71
C THR A 182 7.11 -28.56 20.29
N GLU A 183 5.91 -27.99 20.31
CA GLU A 183 5.58 -26.64 20.82
C GLU A 183 6.32 -25.48 20.12
N GLU A 184 6.84 -25.68 18.90
CA GLU A 184 7.47 -24.62 18.11
C GLU A 184 6.44 -23.70 17.42
N LYS A 185 5.25 -24.25 17.12
CA LYS A 185 4.14 -23.56 16.43
C LYS A 185 2.80 -23.88 17.09
N ARG A 186 1.79 -23.04 16.85
CA ARG A 186 0.43 -23.26 17.36
C ARG A 186 -0.41 -24.02 16.35
N LEU A 187 -1.37 -24.81 16.84
CA LEU A 187 -2.32 -25.54 15.99
C LEU A 187 -3.20 -24.60 15.15
N THR A 188 -3.56 -23.44 15.70
CA THR A 188 -4.33 -22.37 15.04
C THR A 188 -3.63 -21.80 13.80
N ASP A 189 -2.30 -21.91 13.72
CA ASP A 189 -1.55 -21.45 12.56
C ASP A 189 -1.72 -22.42 11.38
N LEU A 190 -2.03 -23.69 11.67
CA LEU A 190 -2.15 -24.78 10.69
C LEU A 190 -3.59 -24.96 10.20
N ILE A 191 -4.52 -25.10 11.14
CA ILE A 191 -5.93 -25.39 10.88
C ILE A 191 -6.82 -24.44 11.67
N SER A 192 -7.93 -24.06 11.06
CA SER A 192 -8.98 -23.29 11.71
C SER A 192 -10.11 -24.18 12.24
N ASP A 193 -10.50 -25.22 11.50
CA ASP A 193 -11.59 -26.13 11.86
C ASP A 193 -11.50 -27.45 11.06
N PHE A 194 -12.43 -28.38 11.30
CA PHE A 194 -12.64 -29.59 10.50
C PHE A 194 -13.95 -29.52 9.73
N VAL A 195 -13.91 -29.93 8.46
CA VAL A 195 -15.06 -29.91 7.54
C VAL A 195 -15.39 -31.33 7.10
N ASP A 196 -16.67 -31.63 6.91
CA ASP A 196 -17.09 -32.84 6.23
C ASP A 196 -17.02 -32.62 4.70
N PRO A 197 -16.14 -33.31 3.96
CA PRO A 197 -15.96 -33.13 2.53
C PRO A 197 -17.23 -33.48 1.72
N ASP A 198 -18.14 -34.30 2.28
CA ASP A 198 -19.37 -34.77 1.63
C ASP A 198 -20.61 -33.92 1.95
N ALA A 199 -20.50 -32.90 2.81
CA ALA A 199 -21.61 -32.01 3.11
C ALA A 199 -22.06 -31.19 1.89
N GLU A 200 -23.37 -30.95 1.72
CA GLU A 200 -23.90 -30.18 0.59
C GLU A 200 -23.40 -28.72 0.63
N ARG A 201 -22.49 -28.38 -0.28
CA ARG A 201 -21.79 -27.08 -0.29
C ARG A 201 -22.62 -25.93 -0.84
N HIS A 202 -23.83 -26.11 -1.36
CA HIS A 202 -24.63 -24.99 -1.86
C HIS A 202 -25.93 -24.78 -1.09
N VAL A 203 -26.11 -25.47 0.04
CA VAL A 203 -27.23 -25.17 0.93
C VAL A 203 -26.92 -23.88 1.67
N ILE A 204 -27.68 -22.85 1.36
CA ILE A 204 -27.82 -21.69 2.23
C ILE A 204 -28.68 -22.18 3.39
N PRO A 205 -28.16 -22.33 4.62
CA PRO A 205 -29.02 -22.64 5.75
C PRO A 205 -30.11 -21.57 5.81
N GLU A 206 -31.37 -21.99 6.00
CA GLU A 206 -32.45 -21.03 6.21
C GLU A 206 -32.00 -20.08 7.33
N PRO A 207 -32.07 -18.75 7.12
CA PRO A 207 -31.70 -17.81 8.17
C PRO A 207 -32.51 -18.21 9.40
N ALA A 208 -31.81 -18.48 10.52
CA ALA A 208 -32.44 -18.85 11.76
C ALA A 208 -33.65 -17.93 11.97
N PRO A 209 -34.84 -18.48 12.30
CA PRO A 209 -36.04 -17.65 12.43
C PRO A 209 -35.69 -16.51 13.37
N ILE A 210 -35.78 -15.29 12.85
CA ILE A 210 -35.65 -14.08 13.65
C ILE A 210 -36.67 -14.26 14.76
N VAL A 211 -36.18 -14.53 15.97
CA VAL A 211 -37.01 -14.61 17.15
C VAL A 211 -37.66 -13.23 17.28
N THR A 212 -38.94 -13.16 16.93
CA THR A 212 -39.82 -11.98 17.01
C THR A 212 -39.93 -11.48 18.46
N PRO A 213 -40.47 -10.27 18.73
CA PRO A 213 -40.11 -8.96 18.23
C PRO A 213 -40.07 -7.95 19.39
N GLU A 214 -38.90 -7.62 19.93
CA GLU A 214 -38.69 -6.37 20.72
C GLU A 214 -37.61 -5.49 20.10
N SER A 215 -36.94 -5.99 19.06
CA SER A 215 -35.82 -5.31 18.41
C SER A 215 -36.20 -4.48 17.18
N LYS A 216 -37.44 -4.53 16.68
CA LYS A 216 -37.83 -3.69 15.53
C LYS A 216 -38.07 -2.24 15.91
N GLU A 217 -38.76 -1.95 17.01
CA GLU A 217 -38.88 -0.56 17.49
C GLU A 217 -37.55 -0.02 18.01
N ALA A 218 -36.69 -0.87 18.59
CA ALA A 218 -35.35 -0.46 19.02
C ALA A 218 -34.38 -0.26 17.84
N ALA A 219 -34.48 -1.08 16.78
CA ALA A 219 -33.65 -0.94 15.58
C ALA A 219 -34.16 0.16 14.64
N GLU A 220 -35.47 0.40 14.55
CA GLU A 220 -36.03 1.54 13.81
C GLU A 220 -35.83 2.85 14.58
N LYS A 221 -35.89 2.85 15.92
CA LYS A 221 -35.47 4.02 16.72
C LYS A 221 -33.96 4.25 16.65
N LYS A 222 -33.12 3.21 16.74
CA LYS A 222 -31.67 3.37 16.53
C LYS A 222 -31.32 3.79 15.10
N ALA A 223 -32.06 3.35 14.09
CA ALA A 223 -31.86 3.78 12.71
C ALA A 223 -32.38 5.21 12.45
N ALA A 224 -33.43 5.64 13.15
CA ALA A 224 -33.94 7.02 13.10
C ALA A 224 -33.07 7.98 13.92
N GLU A 225 -32.58 7.57 15.10
CA GLU A 225 -31.59 8.33 15.89
C GLU A 225 -30.24 8.39 15.18
N ALA A 226 -29.80 7.33 14.50
CA ALA A 226 -28.60 7.35 13.64
C ALA A 226 -28.80 8.16 12.35
N ALA A 227 -30.04 8.46 11.95
CA ALA A 227 -30.35 9.32 10.81
C ALA A 227 -30.48 10.79 11.22
N GLU A 228 -31.00 11.10 12.41
CA GLU A 228 -31.00 12.46 12.99
C GLU A 228 -29.61 12.86 13.52
N ALA A 229 -28.81 11.93 14.06
CA ALA A 229 -27.42 12.17 14.44
C ALA A 229 -26.47 12.31 13.24
N ALA A 230 -26.92 11.95 12.03
CA ALA A 230 -26.14 12.12 10.81
C ALA A 230 -26.19 13.55 10.21
N GLU A 231 -27.00 14.46 10.78
CA GLU A 231 -26.97 15.89 10.41
C GLU A 231 -25.82 16.66 11.07
N ASP A 232 -25.27 16.17 12.19
CA ASP A 232 -24.01 16.68 12.76
C ASP A 232 -22.88 15.70 12.42
N GLY A 233 -21.89 16.15 11.66
CA GLY A 233 -20.86 15.34 10.98
C GLY A 233 -19.85 14.59 11.87
N ASP A 234 -20.27 13.99 12.98
CA ASP A 234 -19.44 13.20 13.88
C ASP A 234 -19.95 11.76 13.93
N VAL A 235 -19.41 10.91 13.05
CA VAL A 235 -19.76 9.48 12.99
C VAL A 235 -19.38 8.81 14.32
N ASP A 236 -20.38 8.22 14.98
CA ASP A 236 -20.27 7.40 16.18
C ASP A 236 -19.22 6.29 16.03
N ASP A 237 -18.17 6.37 16.86
CA ASP A 237 -17.09 5.38 16.99
C ASP A 237 -17.19 4.59 18.31
N GLU A 238 -18.31 4.66 19.05
CA GLU A 238 -18.36 4.15 20.44
C GLU A 238 -19.10 2.82 20.67
N ASP A 239 -19.72 2.20 19.67
CA ASP A 239 -20.50 0.96 19.87
C ASP A 239 -20.08 -0.21 18.96
N GLU A 240 -18.77 -0.38 18.73
CA GLU A 240 -18.24 -1.64 18.22
C GLU A 240 -17.31 -2.25 19.28
N GLU A 241 -17.91 -2.68 20.40
CA GLU A 241 -17.27 -3.70 21.22
C GLU A 241 -16.92 -4.86 20.29
N GLU A 242 -15.61 -5.11 20.12
CA GLU A 242 -15.10 -6.38 19.62
C GLU A 242 -15.67 -7.45 20.54
N VAL A 243 -16.81 -8.01 20.17
CA VAL A 243 -17.18 -9.34 20.60
C VAL A 243 -16.15 -10.22 19.91
N GLU A 244 -14.98 -10.36 20.53
CA GLU A 244 -14.12 -11.51 20.35
C GLU A 244 -15.02 -12.70 20.66
N LEU A 245 -15.66 -13.25 19.62
CA LEU A 245 -16.06 -14.65 19.63
C LEU A 245 -14.75 -15.36 19.95
N GLU A 246 -14.59 -15.79 21.20
CA GLU A 246 -13.50 -16.65 21.61
C GLU A 246 -13.51 -17.82 20.62
N ASP A 247 -12.62 -17.73 19.64
CA ASP A 247 -12.40 -18.77 18.66
C ASP A 247 -11.73 -19.89 19.45
N THR A 248 -12.57 -20.72 20.08
CA THR A 248 -12.15 -22.01 20.62
C THR A 248 -11.60 -22.78 19.44
N GLY A 249 -10.30 -22.64 19.23
CA GLY A 249 -9.58 -23.29 18.15
C GLY A 249 -9.83 -24.80 18.17
N PRO A 250 -9.44 -25.50 17.10
CA PRO A 250 -9.80 -26.88 16.90
C PRO A 250 -9.37 -27.76 18.07
N ASP A 251 -10.27 -28.62 18.55
CA ASP A 251 -10.02 -29.52 19.68
C ASP A 251 -8.74 -30.34 19.43
N PRO A 252 -7.71 -30.22 20.28
CA PRO A 252 -6.41 -30.83 20.03
C PRO A 252 -6.47 -32.36 20.02
N GLU A 253 -7.40 -32.96 20.75
CA GLU A 253 -7.62 -34.41 20.77
C GLU A 253 -8.18 -34.92 19.44
N ILE A 254 -9.15 -34.22 18.85
CA ILE A 254 -9.73 -34.56 17.54
C ILE A 254 -8.67 -34.38 16.45
N ALA A 255 -7.89 -33.30 16.53
CA ALA A 255 -6.78 -33.07 15.62
C ALA A 255 -5.77 -34.22 15.65
N GLN A 256 -5.35 -34.66 16.84
CA GLN A 256 -4.39 -35.75 16.98
C GLN A 256 -4.89 -37.05 16.32
N VAL A 257 -6.16 -37.41 16.50
CA VAL A 257 -6.74 -38.60 15.87
C VAL A 257 -6.73 -38.48 14.35
N LYS A 258 -7.18 -37.34 13.80
CA LYS A 258 -7.21 -37.14 12.35
C LYS A 258 -5.82 -37.07 11.72
N PHE A 259 -4.85 -36.46 12.40
CA PHE A 259 -3.45 -36.43 11.95
C PHE A 259 -2.79 -37.82 12.01
N ALA A 260 -3.13 -38.64 13.00
CA ALA A 260 -2.67 -40.02 13.06
C ALA A 260 -3.20 -40.85 11.88
N GLU A 261 -4.49 -40.75 11.56
CA GLU A 261 -5.10 -41.39 10.38
C GLU A 261 -4.43 -40.93 9.07
N LEU A 262 -4.17 -39.61 8.94
CA LEU A 262 -3.48 -39.07 7.77
C LEU A 262 -2.04 -39.59 7.66
N ASN A 263 -1.33 -39.72 8.78
CA ASN A 263 0.02 -40.27 8.83
C ASN A 263 0.06 -41.75 8.46
N GLU A 264 -0.93 -42.54 8.88
CA GLU A 264 -1.07 -43.95 8.48
C GLU A 264 -1.24 -44.08 6.96
N LEU A 265 -2.13 -43.27 6.36
CA LEU A 265 -2.31 -43.23 4.90
C LEU A 265 -1.04 -42.78 4.17
N TYR A 266 -0.33 -41.78 4.70
CA TYR A 266 0.93 -41.32 4.13
C TYR A 266 2.01 -42.41 4.14
N VAL A 267 2.13 -43.17 5.24
CA VAL A 267 3.08 -44.30 5.32
C VAL A 267 2.70 -45.41 4.35
N GLN A 268 1.41 -45.72 4.20
CA GLN A 268 0.93 -46.71 3.23
C GLN A 268 1.24 -46.26 1.78
N ALA A 269 1.01 -44.99 1.45
CA ALA A 269 1.36 -44.43 0.15
C ALA A 269 2.87 -44.51 -0.11
N CYS A 270 3.69 -44.21 0.90
CA CYS A 270 5.14 -44.33 0.79
C CYS A 270 5.60 -45.76 0.51
N GLN A 271 5.02 -46.74 1.20
CA GLN A 271 5.32 -48.17 1.01
C GLN A 271 4.87 -48.68 -0.36
N ALA A 272 3.67 -48.30 -0.82
CA ALA A 272 3.18 -48.67 -2.15
C ALA A 272 4.08 -48.12 -3.26
N SER A 273 4.53 -46.88 -3.10
CA SER A 273 5.50 -46.24 -4.00
C SER A 273 6.88 -46.90 -3.98
N GLU A 274 7.35 -47.42 -2.85
CA GLU A 274 8.63 -48.15 -2.76
C GLU A 274 8.57 -49.55 -3.36
N ASN A 275 7.39 -50.18 -3.33
CA ASN A 275 7.14 -51.50 -3.92
C ASN A 275 6.81 -51.45 -5.42
N ASP A 276 6.86 -50.27 -6.06
CA ASP A 276 6.45 -50.02 -7.45
C ASP A 276 5.01 -50.48 -7.77
N ASP A 277 4.12 -50.50 -6.76
CA ASP A 277 2.70 -50.82 -6.93
C ASP A 277 1.89 -49.56 -7.26
N TYR A 278 1.85 -49.22 -8.56
CA TYR A 278 1.21 -48.00 -9.04
C TYR A 278 -0.31 -47.96 -8.83
N GLU A 279 -0.99 -49.11 -8.85
CA GLU A 279 -2.45 -49.16 -8.72
C GLU A 279 -2.86 -48.92 -7.27
N GLU A 280 -2.16 -49.56 -6.32
CA GLU A 280 -2.38 -49.33 -4.90
C GLU A 280 -1.93 -47.91 -4.48
N TYR A 281 -0.81 -47.42 -5.00
CA TYR A 281 -0.35 -46.06 -4.72
C TYR A 281 -1.37 -44.99 -5.15
N GLU A 282 -1.95 -45.13 -6.35
CA GLU A 282 -2.98 -44.22 -6.84
C GLU A 282 -4.23 -44.25 -5.95
N ARG A 283 -4.67 -45.44 -5.52
CA ARG A 283 -5.82 -45.62 -4.62
C ARG A 283 -5.60 -44.94 -3.27
N VAL A 284 -4.48 -45.24 -2.61
CA VAL A 284 -4.14 -44.67 -1.30
C VAL A 284 -3.94 -43.16 -1.40
N ARG A 285 -3.35 -42.65 -2.49
CA ARG A 285 -3.18 -41.21 -2.72
C ARG A 285 -4.53 -40.49 -2.81
N GLN A 286 -5.53 -41.08 -3.47
CA GLN A 286 -6.87 -40.50 -3.55
C GLN A 286 -7.57 -40.50 -2.17
N GLU A 287 -7.41 -41.56 -1.39
CA GLU A 287 -7.93 -41.63 -0.01
C GLU A 287 -7.25 -40.58 0.90
N GLN A 288 -5.94 -40.42 0.78
CA GLN A 288 -5.14 -39.39 1.46
C GLN A 288 -5.60 -37.97 1.07
N ALA A 289 -5.81 -37.72 -0.24
CA ALA A 289 -6.31 -36.43 -0.72
C ALA A 289 -7.71 -36.12 -0.15
N ARG A 290 -8.62 -37.11 -0.13
CA ARG A 290 -9.96 -36.95 0.47
C ARG A 290 -9.86 -36.64 1.97
N LYS A 291 -8.96 -37.31 2.69
CA LYS A 291 -8.73 -37.04 4.11
C LYS A 291 -8.17 -35.63 4.33
N MET A 292 -7.29 -35.17 3.46
CA MET A 292 -6.73 -33.81 3.50
C MET A 292 -7.81 -32.72 3.33
N LEU A 293 -8.87 -33.00 2.56
CA LEU A 293 -10.02 -32.08 2.41
C LEU A 293 -10.88 -31.94 3.68
N GLU A 294 -10.74 -32.83 4.67
CA GLU A 294 -11.41 -32.67 5.96
C GLU A 294 -10.82 -31.55 6.82
N PHE A 295 -9.60 -31.09 6.51
CA PHE A 295 -8.90 -30.06 7.27
C PHE A 295 -9.19 -28.67 6.67
N LYS A 296 -9.74 -27.75 7.45
CA LYS A 296 -9.89 -26.35 7.05
C LYS A 296 -8.56 -25.61 7.24
N LEU A 297 -7.70 -25.74 6.24
CA LEU A 297 -6.36 -25.14 6.21
C LEU A 297 -6.44 -23.60 6.25
N THR A 298 -5.47 -22.98 6.91
CA THR A 298 -5.31 -21.52 6.87
C THR A 298 -4.75 -21.08 5.51
N GLN A 299 -5.11 -19.87 5.05
CA GLN A 299 -4.63 -19.35 3.76
C GLN A 299 -3.10 -19.37 3.61
N PRO A 300 -2.28 -19.00 4.63
CA PRO A 300 -0.83 -19.06 4.53
C PRO A 300 -0.27 -20.48 4.27
N VAL A 301 -0.92 -21.51 4.80
CA VAL A 301 -0.54 -22.91 4.55
C VAL A 301 -0.83 -23.31 3.11
N ILE A 302 -2.00 -22.92 2.58
CA ILE A 302 -2.37 -23.15 1.18
C ILE A 302 -1.38 -22.46 0.24
N ASP A 303 -1.04 -21.19 0.53
CA ASP A 303 -0.11 -20.41 -0.28
C ASP A 303 1.31 -21.02 -0.28
N GLU A 304 1.78 -21.53 0.86
CA GLU A 304 3.08 -22.20 0.97
C GLU A 304 3.14 -23.52 0.18
N ILE A 305 2.10 -24.34 0.28
CA ILE A 305 1.98 -25.58 -0.51
C ILE A 305 1.95 -25.25 -2.02
N GLY A 306 1.17 -24.23 -2.40
CA GLY A 306 1.11 -23.74 -3.77
C GLY A 306 2.46 -23.24 -4.27
N SER A 307 3.22 -22.51 -3.44
CA SER A 307 4.56 -22.03 -3.75
C SER A 307 5.55 -23.18 -4.02
N GLN A 308 5.47 -24.27 -3.24
CA GLN A 308 6.30 -25.46 -3.45
C GLN A 308 5.99 -26.14 -4.79
N LEU A 309 4.71 -26.28 -5.15
CA LEU A 309 4.30 -26.81 -6.46
C LEU A 309 4.85 -25.94 -7.60
N HIS A 310 4.71 -24.62 -7.50
CA HIS A 310 5.23 -23.68 -8.50
C HIS A 310 6.76 -23.75 -8.63
N ALA A 311 7.50 -23.88 -7.52
CA ALA A 311 8.95 -24.03 -7.54
C ALA A 311 9.39 -25.31 -8.28
N ILE A 312 8.68 -26.42 -8.08
CA ILE A 312 8.94 -27.68 -8.77
C ILE A 312 8.63 -27.55 -10.28
N ILE A 313 7.52 -26.91 -10.64
CA ILE A 313 7.16 -26.64 -12.04
C ILE A 313 8.20 -25.75 -12.72
N GLU A 314 8.72 -24.73 -12.05
CA GLU A 314 9.74 -23.85 -12.63
C GLU A 314 11.06 -24.60 -12.84
N ARG A 315 11.43 -25.52 -11.94
CA ARG A 315 12.55 -26.46 -12.14
C ARG A 315 12.32 -27.34 -13.38
N ILE A 316 11.15 -27.97 -13.50
CA ILE A 316 10.77 -28.81 -14.66
C ILE A 316 10.87 -28.00 -15.96
N ARG A 317 10.21 -26.85 -16.03
CA ARG A 317 10.24 -25.95 -17.19
C ARG A 317 11.64 -25.43 -17.49
N GLY A 318 12.49 -25.27 -16.47
CA GLY A 318 13.90 -24.94 -16.61
C GLY A 318 14.65 -25.99 -17.42
N TYR A 319 14.54 -27.27 -17.04
CA TYR A 319 15.17 -28.38 -17.76
C TYR A 319 14.59 -28.57 -19.16
N GLU A 320 13.28 -28.46 -19.34
CA GLU A 320 12.64 -28.55 -20.67
C GLU A 320 13.08 -27.44 -21.62
N ARG A 321 13.19 -26.20 -21.12
CA ARG A 321 13.72 -25.08 -21.91
C ARG A 321 15.18 -25.32 -22.30
N GLN A 322 15.99 -25.91 -21.42
CA GLN A 322 17.37 -26.28 -21.74
C GLN A 322 17.42 -27.36 -22.83
N ILE A 323 16.65 -28.43 -22.71
CA ILE A 323 16.56 -29.50 -23.73
C ILE A 323 16.09 -28.91 -25.06
N MET A 324 15.02 -28.10 -25.06
CA MET A 324 14.52 -27.43 -26.26
C MET A 324 15.58 -26.52 -26.88
N LYS A 325 16.36 -25.79 -26.07
CA LYS A 325 17.45 -24.92 -26.55
C LYS A 325 18.57 -25.74 -27.22
N LEU A 326 18.96 -26.87 -26.63
CA LEU A 326 19.97 -27.76 -27.21
C LEU A 326 19.47 -28.36 -28.54
N CYS A 327 18.25 -28.90 -28.58
CA CYS A 327 17.69 -29.53 -29.77
C CYS A 327 17.39 -28.52 -30.89
N VAL A 328 16.68 -27.43 -30.59
CA VAL A 328 16.15 -26.51 -31.62
C VAL A 328 17.16 -25.44 -32.01
N GLN A 329 17.84 -24.80 -31.04
CA GLN A 329 18.73 -23.67 -31.34
C GLN A 329 20.14 -24.12 -31.70
N LYS A 330 20.71 -25.09 -30.96
CA LYS A 330 22.09 -25.54 -31.22
C LYS A 330 22.17 -26.63 -32.29
N ALA A 331 21.30 -27.64 -32.22
CA ALA A 331 21.29 -28.77 -33.16
C ALA A 331 20.37 -28.57 -34.39
N ALA A 332 19.76 -27.39 -34.53
CA ALA A 332 18.90 -27.01 -35.65
C ALA A 332 17.72 -27.96 -35.94
N MET A 333 17.20 -28.66 -34.92
CA MET A 333 15.97 -29.45 -35.05
C MET A 333 14.77 -28.52 -35.28
N PRO A 334 13.87 -28.82 -36.24
CA PRO A 334 12.62 -28.06 -36.38
C PRO A 334 11.78 -28.08 -35.11
N LYS A 335 11.35 -26.91 -34.63
CA LYS A 335 10.51 -26.79 -33.42
C LYS A 335 9.23 -27.63 -33.47
N LYS A 336 8.62 -27.79 -34.64
CA LYS A 336 7.43 -28.64 -34.85
C LYS A 336 7.72 -30.11 -34.56
N ASP A 337 8.88 -30.60 -34.99
CA ASP A 337 9.28 -31.97 -34.76
C ASP A 337 9.50 -32.22 -33.26
N PHE A 338 10.21 -31.31 -32.58
CA PHE A 338 10.42 -31.38 -31.12
C PHE A 338 9.10 -31.41 -30.34
N ILE A 339 8.15 -30.52 -30.64
CA ILE A 339 6.85 -30.48 -29.96
C ILE A 339 6.03 -31.75 -30.22
N SER A 340 6.21 -32.40 -31.38
CA SER A 340 5.49 -33.65 -31.68
C SER A 340 6.09 -34.88 -31.00
N SER A 341 7.40 -34.89 -30.74
CA SER A 341 8.10 -36.08 -30.27
C SER A 341 8.45 -36.05 -28.78
N PHE A 342 8.69 -34.88 -28.19
CA PHE A 342 9.18 -34.73 -26.82
C PHE A 342 8.10 -34.88 -25.72
N PRO A 343 6.87 -34.35 -25.87
CA PRO A 343 5.84 -34.52 -24.84
C PRO A 343 5.55 -36.00 -24.56
N LYS A 344 5.39 -36.37 -23.28
CA LYS A 344 5.28 -37.75 -22.77
C LYS A 344 6.57 -38.59 -22.79
N ASN A 345 7.64 -38.10 -23.42
CA ASN A 345 8.98 -38.73 -23.40
C ASN A 345 9.99 -37.89 -22.60
N GLU A 346 9.48 -37.05 -21.68
CA GLU A 346 10.26 -36.08 -20.90
C GLU A 346 11.30 -36.78 -20.03
N THR A 347 11.01 -38.00 -19.59
CA THR A 347 11.88 -38.83 -18.75
C THR A 347 12.45 -40.07 -19.45
N ASP A 348 12.11 -40.32 -20.73
CA ASP A 348 12.68 -41.44 -21.48
C ASP A 348 14.07 -41.08 -22.03
N THR A 349 15.13 -41.63 -21.42
CA THR A 349 16.52 -41.42 -21.86
C THR A 349 16.81 -41.99 -23.25
N ASN A 350 15.98 -42.93 -23.74
CA ASN A 350 16.14 -43.53 -25.06
C ASN A 350 15.37 -42.77 -26.15
N TRP A 351 14.64 -41.71 -25.80
CA TRP A 351 13.87 -40.92 -26.75
C TRP A 351 14.73 -40.35 -27.87
N LEU A 352 15.90 -39.80 -27.53
CA LEU A 352 16.80 -39.19 -28.52
C LEU A 352 17.31 -40.23 -29.53
N ASP A 353 17.61 -41.44 -29.06
CA ASP A 353 18.07 -42.54 -29.91
C ASP A 353 16.98 -43.01 -30.87
N LYS A 354 15.75 -43.19 -30.37
CA LYS A 354 14.57 -43.49 -31.21
C LYS A 354 14.32 -42.39 -32.25
N TYR A 355 14.53 -41.13 -31.87
CA TYR A 355 14.38 -40.00 -32.80
C TYR A 355 15.45 -40.01 -33.89
N ILE A 356 16.72 -40.25 -33.52
CA ILE A 356 17.85 -40.37 -34.45
C ILE A 356 17.61 -41.51 -35.46
N GLU A 357 17.13 -42.68 -34.99
CA GLU A 357 16.77 -43.80 -35.86
C GLU A 357 15.68 -43.43 -36.88
N SER A 358 14.68 -42.66 -36.46
CA SER A 358 13.59 -42.23 -37.35
C SER A 358 14.01 -41.18 -38.38
N LYS A 359 15.00 -40.33 -38.05
CA LYS A 359 15.48 -39.23 -38.91
C LYS A 359 17.02 -39.11 -38.82
N PRO A 360 17.78 -39.97 -39.54
CA PRO A 360 19.24 -40.00 -39.45
C PRO A 360 19.93 -38.71 -39.93
N LYS A 361 19.23 -37.82 -40.65
CA LYS A 361 19.74 -36.53 -41.10
C LYS A 361 20.19 -35.60 -39.96
N PHE A 362 19.61 -35.75 -38.77
CA PHE A 362 19.92 -34.89 -37.61
C PHE A 362 20.92 -35.54 -36.62
N GLN A 363 21.39 -36.76 -36.93
CA GLN A 363 22.30 -37.51 -36.05
C GLN A 363 23.59 -36.74 -35.77
N GLU A 364 24.28 -36.27 -36.82
CA GLU A 364 25.56 -35.56 -36.70
C GLU A 364 25.44 -34.25 -35.90
N SER A 365 24.26 -33.61 -35.92
CA SER A 365 24.01 -32.36 -35.18
C SER A 365 23.58 -32.57 -33.73
N LEU A 366 22.95 -33.71 -33.40
CA LEU A 366 22.42 -34.01 -32.05
C LEU A 366 23.39 -34.82 -31.19
N GLU A 367 24.26 -35.63 -31.79
CA GLU A 367 25.23 -36.47 -31.08
C GLU A 367 26.09 -35.69 -30.05
N PRO A 368 26.63 -34.50 -30.37
CA PRO A 368 27.45 -33.75 -29.40
C PRO A 368 26.69 -33.26 -28.16
N PHE A 369 25.37 -33.12 -28.26
CA PHE A 369 24.51 -32.63 -27.17
C PHE A 369 23.77 -33.77 -26.46
N LYS A 370 23.99 -35.02 -26.87
CA LYS A 370 23.30 -36.20 -26.32
C LYS A 370 23.52 -36.33 -24.81
N GLU A 371 24.76 -36.20 -24.34
CA GLU A 371 25.08 -36.29 -22.90
C GLU A 371 24.37 -35.21 -22.09
N ASP A 372 24.35 -33.97 -22.59
CA ASP A 372 23.66 -32.84 -21.93
C ASP A 372 22.14 -33.06 -21.89
N ILE A 373 21.54 -33.58 -22.97
CA ILE A 373 20.10 -33.88 -23.01
C ILE A 373 19.75 -34.98 -22.02
N ILE A 374 20.52 -36.08 -22.01
CA ILE A 374 20.33 -37.18 -21.07
C ILE A 374 20.50 -36.70 -19.64
N PHE A 375 21.50 -35.85 -19.35
CA PHE A 375 21.68 -35.26 -18.03
C PHE A 375 20.42 -34.51 -17.57
N ASN A 376 19.83 -33.67 -18.42
CA ASN A 376 18.59 -32.95 -18.12
C ASN A 376 17.40 -33.90 -17.92
N GLN A 377 17.27 -34.96 -18.73
CA GLN A 377 16.24 -36.00 -18.55
C GLN A 377 16.41 -36.78 -17.23
N ILE A 378 17.65 -37.06 -16.82
CA ILE A 378 17.95 -37.66 -15.50
C ILE A 378 17.56 -36.71 -14.36
N GLN A 379 17.75 -35.40 -14.52
CA GLN A 379 17.27 -34.44 -13.51
C GLN A 379 15.73 -34.42 -13.44
N LEU A 380 15.04 -34.56 -14.56
CA LEU A 380 13.58 -34.71 -14.58
C LEU A 380 13.13 -36.01 -13.89
N GLN A 381 13.79 -37.14 -14.15
CA GLN A 381 13.56 -38.41 -13.42
C GLN A 381 13.81 -38.27 -11.92
N LYS A 382 14.81 -37.48 -11.52
CA LYS A 382 15.08 -37.20 -10.10
C LYS A 382 13.91 -36.47 -9.46
N ILE A 383 13.30 -35.50 -10.16
CA ILE A 383 12.11 -34.80 -9.69
C ILE A 383 10.93 -35.78 -9.56
N GLU A 384 10.73 -36.70 -10.51
CA GLU A 384 9.67 -37.72 -10.41
C GLU A 384 9.84 -38.60 -9.16
N LYS A 385 11.09 -38.98 -8.85
CA LYS A 385 11.40 -39.75 -7.64
C LYS A 385 11.22 -38.93 -6.36
N GLU A 386 11.64 -37.67 -6.35
CA GLU A 386 11.48 -36.75 -5.21
C GLU A 386 9.99 -36.53 -4.88
N THR A 387 9.15 -36.39 -5.91
CA THR A 387 7.72 -36.04 -5.76
C THR A 387 6.77 -37.23 -5.78
N ARG A 388 7.26 -38.42 -6.14
CA ARG A 388 6.48 -39.66 -6.35
C ARG A 388 5.34 -39.47 -7.36
N LEU A 389 5.52 -38.59 -8.34
CA LEU A 389 4.57 -38.31 -9.40
C LEU A 389 5.31 -38.19 -10.74
N SER A 390 4.62 -38.55 -11.83
CA SER A 390 5.15 -38.27 -13.16
C SER A 390 5.16 -36.77 -13.46
N VAL A 391 6.09 -36.33 -14.30
CA VAL A 391 6.15 -34.92 -14.76
C VAL A 391 4.82 -34.49 -15.38
N THR A 392 4.15 -35.41 -16.09
CA THR A 392 2.82 -35.17 -16.67
C THR A 392 1.75 -34.91 -15.61
N GLN A 393 1.69 -35.73 -14.55
CA GLN A 393 0.73 -35.53 -13.46
C GLN A 393 0.98 -34.22 -12.72
N ILE A 394 2.24 -33.87 -12.45
CA ILE A 394 2.58 -32.61 -11.77
C ILE A 394 2.12 -31.40 -12.60
N LYS A 395 2.32 -31.45 -13.93
CA LYS A 395 1.84 -30.40 -14.84
C LYS A 395 0.33 -30.32 -14.90
N ASP A 396 -0.37 -31.45 -14.89
CA ASP A 396 -1.83 -31.49 -14.91
C ASP A 396 -2.41 -30.93 -13.61
N ILE A 397 -1.86 -31.31 -12.44
CA ILE A 397 -2.21 -30.73 -11.14
C ILE A 397 -1.99 -29.21 -11.16
N ASN A 398 -0.80 -28.75 -11.57
CA ASN A 398 -0.50 -27.32 -11.64
C ASN A 398 -1.43 -26.57 -12.61
N ARG A 399 -1.86 -27.22 -13.70
CA ARG A 399 -2.82 -26.63 -14.63
C ARG A 399 -4.18 -26.44 -13.96
N ILE A 400 -4.67 -27.43 -13.21
CA ILE A 400 -5.93 -27.33 -12.46
C ILE A 400 -5.83 -26.21 -11.42
N VAL A 401 -4.75 -26.18 -10.63
CA VAL A 401 -4.48 -25.09 -9.66
C VAL A 401 -4.50 -23.72 -10.34
N SER A 402 -3.75 -23.56 -11.44
CA SER A 402 -3.69 -22.28 -12.17
C SER A 402 -5.05 -21.84 -12.71
N VAL A 403 -5.88 -22.79 -13.17
CA VAL A 403 -7.24 -22.51 -13.69
C VAL A 403 -8.17 -22.12 -12.54
N GLY A 404 -8.17 -22.87 -11.43
CA GLY A 404 -8.98 -22.58 -10.24
C GLY A 404 -8.63 -21.22 -9.63
N GLU A 405 -7.33 -20.92 -9.49
CA GLU A 405 -6.86 -19.61 -9.05
C GLU A 405 -7.30 -18.48 -9.99
N ALA A 406 -7.21 -18.69 -11.31
CA ALA A 406 -7.66 -17.71 -12.29
C ALA A 406 -9.19 -17.49 -12.25
N LYS A 407 -9.96 -18.55 -12.02
CA LYS A 407 -11.42 -18.49 -11.84
C LYS A 407 -11.77 -17.70 -10.57
N ALA A 408 -11.16 -18.03 -9.43
CA ALA A 408 -11.37 -17.33 -8.17
C ALA A 408 -10.94 -15.86 -8.25
N ARG A 409 -9.75 -15.57 -8.80
CA ARG A 409 -9.24 -14.19 -8.95
C ARG A 409 -10.12 -13.33 -9.86
N ARG A 410 -10.63 -13.89 -10.96
CA ARG A 410 -11.55 -13.19 -11.86
C ARG A 410 -12.87 -12.88 -11.16
N ALA A 411 -13.43 -13.84 -10.43
CA ALA A 411 -14.67 -13.65 -9.69
C ALA A 411 -14.51 -12.64 -8.55
N LYS A 412 -13.39 -12.67 -7.80
CA LYS A 412 -13.06 -11.64 -6.80
C LYS A 412 -12.95 -10.25 -7.43
N LYS A 413 -12.28 -10.13 -8.58
CA LYS A 413 -12.16 -8.86 -9.32
C LYS A 413 -13.54 -8.32 -9.71
N GLU A 414 -14.38 -9.16 -10.29
CA GLU A 414 -15.76 -8.83 -10.67
C GLU A 414 -16.59 -8.35 -9.46
N MET A 415 -16.44 -9.02 -8.31
CA MET A 415 -17.09 -8.64 -7.05
C MET A 415 -16.62 -7.27 -6.54
N VAL A 416 -15.32 -6.99 -6.61
CA VAL A 416 -14.75 -5.70 -6.19
C VAL A 416 -15.23 -4.57 -7.13
N GLU A 417 -15.14 -4.78 -8.44
CA GLU A 417 -15.53 -3.78 -9.47
C GLU A 417 -17.00 -3.37 -9.33
N ALA A 418 -17.91 -4.32 -9.09
CA ALA A 418 -19.32 -4.05 -8.87
C ALA A 418 -19.60 -3.20 -7.60
N ASN A 419 -18.70 -3.24 -6.61
CA ASN A 419 -18.88 -2.63 -5.29
C ASN A 419 -18.04 -1.36 -5.05
N LEU A 420 -17.31 -0.86 -6.05
CA LEU A 420 -16.51 0.38 -5.93
C LEU A 420 -17.36 1.60 -5.52
N ARG A 421 -18.62 1.68 -5.96
CA ARG A 421 -19.55 2.76 -5.58
C ARG A 421 -19.84 2.80 -4.08
N LEU A 422 -19.88 1.64 -3.43
CA LEU A 422 -20.07 1.55 -1.98
C LEU A 422 -18.92 2.24 -1.25
N VAL A 423 -17.67 1.99 -1.69
CA VAL A 423 -16.47 2.61 -1.11
C VAL A 423 -16.55 4.13 -1.18
N ILE A 424 -16.89 4.67 -2.35
CA ILE A 424 -17.06 6.13 -2.52
C ILE A 424 -18.12 6.70 -1.58
N SER A 425 -19.27 6.02 -1.45
CA SER A 425 -20.35 6.49 -0.58
C SER A 425 -19.94 6.55 0.90
N ILE A 426 -19.03 5.67 1.32
CA ILE A 426 -18.47 5.65 2.67
C ILE A 426 -17.37 6.70 2.80
N ALA A 427 -16.41 6.73 1.86
CA ALA A 427 -15.26 7.64 1.86
C ALA A 427 -15.67 9.13 1.84
N LYS A 428 -16.80 9.47 1.21
CA LYS A 428 -17.35 10.83 1.19
C LYS A 428 -17.58 11.42 2.58
N LYS A 429 -17.84 10.59 3.60
CA LYS A 429 -18.04 11.04 5.00
C LYS A 429 -16.74 11.44 5.71
N TYR A 430 -15.60 11.04 5.15
CA TYR A 430 -14.28 11.24 5.73
C TYR A 430 -13.44 12.27 4.96
N THR A 431 -14.05 12.98 4.01
CA THR A 431 -13.42 14.11 3.32
C THR A 431 -13.07 15.20 4.34
N ASN A 432 -12.00 15.95 4.07
CA ASN A 432 -11.51 17.04 4.93
C ASN A 432 -10.95 16.61 6.31
N ARG A 433 -10.57 15.33 6.48
CA ARG A 433 -9.89 14.83 7.69
C ARG A 433 -8.35 14.75 7.56
N GLY A 434 -7.78 15.55 6.65
CA GLY A 434 -6.33 15.64 6.42
C GLY A 434 -5.77 14.74 5.31
N LEU A 435 -6.55 13.81 4.76
CA LEU A 435 -6.16 12.96 3.64
C LEU A 435 -6.96 13.31 2.37
N GLN A 436 -6.33 13.19 1.19
CA GLN A 436 -6.99 13.45 -0.09
C GLN A 436 -8.11 12.44 -0.36
N PHE A 437 -9.14 12.85 -1.09
CA PHE A 437 -10.29 11.98 -1.39
C PHE A 437 -9.92 10.71 -2.16
N LEU A 438 -8.96 10.78 -3.09
CA LEU A 438 -8.46 9.61 -3.82
C LEU A 438 -7.81 8.59 -2.90
N ASP A 439 -6.99 9.04 -1.96
CA ASP A 439 -6.30 8.17 -1.01
C ASP A 439 -7.30 7.47 -0.08
N LEU A 440 -8.33 8.18 0.38
CA LEU A 440 -9.44 7.60 1.13
C LEU A 440 -10.16 6.49 0.34
N ILE A 441 -10.40 6.72 -0.96
CA ILE A 441 -11.00 5.72 -1.85
C ILE A 441 -10.08 4.51 -2.00
N GLN A 442 -8.77 4.70 -2.19
CA GLN A 442 -7.84 3.59 -2.37
C GLN A 442 -7.74 2.73 -1.11
N GLU A 443 -7.65 3.34 0.06
CA GLU A 443 -7.62 2.63 1.34
C GLU A 443 -8.95 1.89 1.60
N GLY A 444 -10.07 2.53 1.25
CA GLY A 444 -11.37 1.89 1.23
C GLY A 444 -11.47 0.70 0.27
N ASN A 445 -10.86 0.79 -0.92
CA ASN A 445 -10.80 -0.30 -1.89
C ASN A 445 -9.96 -1.48 -1.37
N ILE A 446 -8.86 -1.21 -0.65
CA ILE A 446 -8.08 -2.25 0.04
C ILE A 446 -8.93 -2.92 1.13
N GLY A 447 -9.71 -2.14 1.89
CA GLY A 447 -10.69 -2.66 2.85
C GLY A 447 -11.74 -3.53 2.19
N LEU A 448 -12.28 -3.10 1.05
CA LEU A 448 -13.25 -3.86 0.24
C LEU A 448 -12.66 -5.19 -0.26
N MET A 449 -11.40 -5.21 -0.74
CA MET A 449 -10.73 -6.44 -1.16
C MET A 449 -10.63 -7.45 -0.01
N LYS A 450 -10.28 -6.99 1.19
CA LYS A 450 -10.26 -7.84 2.40
C LYS A 450 -11.65 -8.36 2.76
N ALA A 451 -12.69 -7.54 2.58
CA ALA A 451 -14.07 -7.96 2.80
C ALA A 451 -14.49 -9.06 1.81
N VAL A 452 -14.15 -8.92 0.53
CA VAL A 452 -14.43 -9.93 -0.50
C VAL A 452 -13.74 -11.25 -0.18
N ASP A 453 -12.49 -11.22 0.29
CA ASP A 453 -11.74 -12.43 0.64
C ASP A 453 -12.36 -13.23 1.80
N LYS A 454 -13.00 -12.53 2.75
CA LYS A 454 -13.57 -13.12 3.97
C LYS A 454 -15.09 -13.20 3.97
N PHE A 455 -15.74 -12.96 2.83
CA PHE A 455 -17.20 -12.93 2.79
C PHE A 455 -17.79 -14.34 2.77
N GLU A 456 -18.71 -14.60 3.70
CA GLU A 456 -19.41 -15.87 3.82
C GLU A 456 -20.91 -15.69 3.51
N TYR A 457 -21.32 -16.04 2.29
CA TYR A 457 -22.72 -15.91 1.86
C TYR A 457 -23.68 -16.82 2.64
N ARG A 458 -23.19 -17.93 3.21
CA ARG A 458 -23.97 -18.89 4.01
C ARG A 458 -24.63 -18.29 5.24
N ARG A 459 -24.08 -17.20 5.78
CA ARG A 459 -24.67 -16.49 6.94
C ARG A 459 -25.94 -15.72 6.58
N GLY A 460 -26.24 -15.55 5.28
CA GLY A 460 -27.49 -14.95 4.79
C GLY A 460 -27.54 -13.42 4.82
N TYR A 461 -26.51 -12.75 5.36
CA TYR A 461 -26.38 -11.29 5.33
C TYR A 461 -25.99 -10.77 3.94
N LYS A 462 -26.36 -9.52 3.63
CA LYS A 462 -25.95 -8.85 2.38
C LYS A 462 -24.46 -8.51 2.43
N PHE A 463 -23.80 -8.55 1.27
CA PHE A 463 -22.38 -8.20 1.18
C PHE A 463 -22.10 -6.77 1.64
N SER A 464 -22.95 -5.81 1.26
CA SER A 464 -22.81 -4.41 1.64
C SER A 464 -22.71 -4.17 3.15
N THR A 465 -23.49 -4.92 3.95
CA THR A 465 -23.47 -4.81 5.42
C THR A 465 -22.13 -5.23 5.98
N TYR A 466 -21.57 -6.33 5.49
CA TYR A 466 -20.26 -6.84 5.91
C TYR A 466 -19.11 -5.97 5.40
N ALA A 467 -19.14 -5.56 4.12
CA ALA A 467 -18.11 -4.76 3.50
C ALA A 467 -17.98 -3.36 4.13
N THR A 468 -19.09 -2.76 4.56
CA THR A 468 -19.08 -1.43 5.20
C THR A 468 -18.15 -1.38 6.41
N TRP A 469 -18.10 -2.45 7.21
CA TRP A 469 -17.23 -2.54 8.38
C TRP A 469 -15.74 -2.51 7.99
N TRP A 470 -15.33 -3.38 7.06
CA TRP A 470 -13.94 -3.44 6.58
C TRP A 470 -13.49 -2.18 5.85
N ILE A 471 -14.38 -1.55 5.06
CA ILE A 471 -14.11 -0.30 4.36
C ILE A 471 -13.91 0.83 5.37
N ARG A 472 -14.81 0.97 6.36
CA ARG A 472 -14.71 1.97 7.42
C ARG A 472 -13.42 1.80 8.20
N GLN A 473 -13.13 0.58 8.64
CA GLN A 473 -11.94 0.27 9.43
C GLN A 473 -10.65 0.61 8.68
N ALA A 474 -10.58 0.30 7.38
CA ALA A 474 -9.43 0.64 6.55
C ALA A 474 -9.25 2.16 6.41
N ILE A 475 -10.34 2.89 6.13
CA ILE A 475 -10.31 4.35 5.98
C ILE A 475 -9.92 5.04 7.30
N THR A 476 -10.59 4.72 8.40
CA THR A 476 -10.30 5.30 9.72
C THR A 476 -8.86 5.04 10.15
N ARG A 477 -8.36 3.82 9.92
CA ARG A 477 -6.97 3.46 10.21
C ARG A 477 -5.98 4.24 9.34
N SER A 478 -6.25 4.40 8.05
CA SER A 478 -5.35 5.17 7.17
C SER A 478 -5.29 6.64 7.56
N ILE A 479 -6.43 7.25 7.91
CA ILE A 479 -6.46 8.63 8.42
C ILE A 479 -5.61 8.74 9.69
N ALA A 480 -5.75 7.80 10.63
CA ALA A 480 -4.95 7.80 11.84
C ALA A 480 -3.44 7.62 11.55
N ASP A 481 -3.09 6.79 10.57
CA ASP A 481 -1.71 6.42 10.28
C ASP A 481 -0.96 7.46 9.41
N GLN A 482 -1.64 8.14 8.50
CA GLN A 482 -1.03 8.93 7.40
C GLN A 482 -1.47 10.40 7.34
N ALA A 483 -2.62 10.80 7.90
CA ALA A 483 -3.17 12.15 7.68
C ALA A 483 -2.37 13.28 8.34
N ARG A 484 -1.44 12.98 9.25
CA ARG A 484 -0.62 13.98 9.97
C ARG A 484 0.83 13.93 9.55
N THR A 485 1.46 15.09 9.43
CA THR A 485 2.90 15.23 9.15
C THR A 485 3.77 14.51 10.18
N ILE A 486 3.37 14.57 11.46
CA ILE A 486 4.02 13.83 12.55
C ILE A 486 3.08 12.68 12.93
N ARG A 487 3.52 11.46 12.67
CA ARG A 487 2.75 10.24 12.97
C ARG A 487 2.48 10.11 14.47
N ILE A 488 1.22 9.91 14.82
CA ILE A 488 0.75 9.64 16.19
C ILE A 488 0.17 8.22 16.22
N PRO A 489 0.46 7.39 17.25
CA PRO A 489 -0.16 6.07 17.37
C PRO A 489 -1.70 6.12 17.43
N VAL A 490 -2.37 5.10 16.86
CA VAL A 490 -3.84 5.05 16.71
C VAL A 490 -4.59 5.29 18.04
N HIS A 491 -4.20 4.60 19.13
CA HIS A 491 -4.83 4.76 20.45
C HIS A 491 -4.75 6.20 21.00
N MET A 492 -3.72 6.97 20.62
CA MET A 492 -3.62 8.38 21.01
C MET A 492 -4.56 9.25 20.19
N ILE A 493 -4.80 8.91 18.92
CA ILE A 493 -5.76 9.60 18.05
C ILE A 493 -7.20 9.33 18.51
N GLU A 494 -7.52 8.09 18.90
CA GLU A 494 -8.79 7.76 19.55
C GLU A 494 -9.00 8.60 20.82
N THR A 495 -7.96 8.73 21.65
CA THR A 495 -8.00 9.57 22.85
C THR A 495 -8.24 11.05 22.51
N ILE A 496 -7.63 11.57 21.43
CA ILE A 496 -7.83 12.94 20.95
C ILE A 496 -9.27 13.14 20.44
N ASN A 497 -9.80 12.20 19.67
CA ASN A 497 -11.17 12.26 19.16
C ASN A 497 -12.19 12.21 20.30
N LYS A 498 -11.98 11.34 21.29
CA LYS A 498 -12.79 11.29 22.52
C LYS A 498 -12.75 12.61 23.28
N LEU A 499 -11.57 13.22 23.40
CA LEU A 499 -11.40 14.55 24.00
C LEU A 499 -12.18 15.62 23.22
N ASN A 500 -12.10 15.63 21.89
CA ASN A 500 -12.82 16.58 21.05
C ASN A 500 -14.34 16.41 21.13
N ARG A 501 -14.83 15.17 21.23
CA ARG A 501 -16.27 14.86 21.42
C ARG A 501 -16.76 15.41 22.76
N ILE A 502 -16.06 15.09 23.85
CA ILE A 502 -16.40 15.57 25.19
C ILE A 502 -16.28 17.10 25.27
N SER A 503 -15.27 17.69 24.64
CA SER A 503 -15.09 19.14 24.57
C SER A 503 -16.28 19.83 23.87
N ARG A 504 -16.76 19.28 22.74
CA ARG A 504 -17.97 19.77 22.06
C ARG A 504 -19.23 19.62 22.91
N LYS A 505 -19.40 18.47 23.59
CA LYS A 505 -20.52 18.25 24.52
C LYS A 505 -20.51 19.28 25.66
N LEU A 506 -19.36 19.52 26.29
CA LEU A 506 -19.20 20.53 27.35
C LEU A 506 -19.43 21.96 26.83
N LEU A 507 -18.98 22.25 25.61
CA LEU A 507 -19.23 23.54 24.96
C LEU A 507 -20.74 23.78 24.77
N GLN A 508 -21.49 22.76 24.36
CA GLN A 508 -22.95 22.82 24.20
C GLN A 508 -23.66 22.98 25.55
N GLU A 509 -23.24 22.23 26.58
CA GLU A 509 -23.87 22.28 27.91
C GLU A 509 -23.58 23.56 28.69
N LYS A 510 -22.32 24.05 28.64
CA LYS A 510 -21.85 25.17 29.47
C LYS A 510 -21.70 26.49 28.71
N GLY A 511 -21.77 26.47 27.37
CA GLY A 511 -21.57 27.64 26.51
C GLY A 511 -20.13 28.19 26.50
N ARG A 512 -19.15 27.43 27.04
CA ARG A 512 -17.73 27.77 27.04
C ARG A 512 -16.88 26.50 26.88
N GLU A 513 -15.66 26.64 26.39
CA GLU A 513 -14.71 25.53 26.31
C GLU A 513 -14.42 24.96 27.71
N GLY A 514 -14.31 23.63 27.79
CA GLY A 514 -14.01 22.91 29.02
C GLY A 514 -12.58 23.19 29.50
N THR A 515 -12.40 23.42 30.79
CA THR A 515 -11.05 23.52 31.36
C THR A 515 -10.38 22.14 31.37
N PRO A 516 -9.03 22.05 31.37
CA PRO A 516 -8.34 20.77 31.46
C PRO A 516 -8.78 19.92 32.67
N GLU A 517 -9.10 20.56 33.79
CA GLU A 517 -9.62 19.93 35.01
C GLU A 517 -11.00 19.30 34.79
N GLU A 518 -11.91 20.02 34.13
CA GLU A 518 -13.26 19.51 33.83
C GLU A 518 -13.22 18.36 32.83
N LEU A 519 -12.38 18.49 31.79
CA LEU A 519 -12.14 17.43 30.81
C LEU A 519 -11.54 16.18 31.44
N ALA A 520 -10.64 16.34 32.41
CA ALA A 520 -10.02 15.23 33.14
C ALA A 520 -11.06 14.41 33.94
N VAL A 521 -12.00 15.09 34.58
CA VAL A 521 -13.09 14.42 35.33
C VAL A 521 -14.00 13.65 34.39
N GLU A 522 -14.46 14.27 33.29
CA GLU A 522 -15.38 13.62 32.34
C GLU A 522 -14.71 12.49 31.55
N MET A 523 -13.40 12.60 31.28
CA MET A 523 -12.62 11.55 30.60
C MET A 523 -12.12 10.43 31.53
N GLU A 524 -12.31 10.54 32.84
CA GLU A 524 -11.76 9.63 33.86
C GLU A 524 -10.23 9.45 33.76
N MET A 525 -9.51 10.53 33.41
CA MET A 525 -8.05 10.52 33.26
C MET A 525 -7.39 11.61 34.10
N PRO A 526 -6.11 11.43 34.52
CA PRO A 526 -5.39 12.50 35.21
C PRO A 526 -5.24 13.77 34.35
N GLU A 527 -5.37 14.95 34.97
CA GLU A 527 -5.26 16.25 34.30
C GLU A 527 -3.95 16.41 33.53
N ASP A 528 -2.83 15.97 34.10
CA ASP A 528 -1.51 16.00 33.44
C ASP A 528 -1.50 15.23 32.10
N LYS A 529 -2.26 14.13 32.02
CA LYS A 529 -2.37 13.32 30.80
C LYS A 529 -3.22 14.06 29.76
N VAL A 530 -4.34 14.65 30.17
CA VAL A 530 -5.20 15.47 29.29
C VAL A 530 -4.42 16.66 28.72
N ARG A 531 -3.64 17.35 29.56
CA ARG A 531 -2.79 18.47 29.11
C ARG A 531 -1.74 18.05 28.08
N LYS A 532 -1.14 16.86 28.26
CA LYS A 532 -0.22 16.28 27.27
C LYS A 532 -0.93 15.94 25.97
N VAL A 533 -2.11 15.32 26.03
CA VAL A 533 -2.93 14.99 24.84
C VAL A 533 -3.28 16.26 24.07
N MET A 534 -3.73 17.32 24.75
CA MET A 534 -4.01 18.61 24.11
C MET A 534 -2.78 19.25 23.46
N LYS A 535 -1.59 19.05 24.04
CA LYS A 535 -0.34 19.53 23.43
C LYS A 535 0.00 18.76 22.15
N ILE A 536 -0.24 17.44 22.14
CA ILE A 536 0.02 16.56 20.99
C ILE A 536 -1.02 16.77 19.87
N ALA A 537 -2.25 17.14 20.22
CA ALA A 537 -3.34 17.32 19.25
C ALA A 537 -3.10 18.46 18.25
N LYS A 538 -2.24 19.42 18.57
CA LYS A 538 -1.93 20.59 17.73
C LYS A 538 -1.18 20.19 16.46
N GLU A 539 -1.62 20.73 15.33
CA GLU A 539 -0.96 20.51 14.04
C GLU A 539 0.18 21.51 13.82
N PRO A 540 1.27 21.10 13.13
CA PRO A 540 2.34 22.01 12.76
C PRO A 540 1.83 23.06 11.76
N ILE A 541 2.34 24.28 11.88
CA ILE A 541 1.98 25.40 11.02
C ILE A 541 3.03 25.52 9.91
N SER A 542 2.62 25.90 8.70
CA SER A 542 3.55 26.15 7.59
C SER A 542 4.47 27.34 7.91
N MET A 543 5.76 27.22 7.61
CA MET A 543 6.72 28.33 7.74
C MET A 543 6.39 29.50 6.80
N GLU A 544 5.71 29.23 5.70
CA GLU A 544 5.28 30.24 4.72
C GLU A 544 3.99 30.96 5.13
N THR A 545 3.44 30.65 6.32
CA THR A 545 2.26 31.37 6.82
C THR A 545 2.63 32.85 6.99
N PRO A 546 1.97 33.79 6.29
CA PRO A 546 2.30 35.20 6.37
C PRO A 546 1.97 35.74 7.76
N ILE A 547 2.79 36.66 8.26
CA ILE A 547 2.59 37.31 9.56
C ILE A 547 2.30 38.79 9.37
N GLY A 548 1.12 39.22 9.81
CA GLY A 548 0.67 40.61 9.71
C GLY A 548 0.10 40.95 8.33
N ASP A 549 0.01 42.25 8.06
CA ASP A 549 -0.49 42.79 6.78
C ASP A 549 0.64 43.06 5.76
N ASP A 550 1.91 42.86 6.14
CA ASP A 550 3.06 43.03 5.26
C ASP A 550 3.27 41.75 4.43
N GLU A 551 3.07 41.83 3.12
CA GLU A 551 3.12 40.69 2.18
C GLU A 551 4.50 39.99 2.13
N ASP A 552 5.56 40.63 2.61
CA ASP A 552 6.93 40.12 2.54
C ASP A 552 7.40 39.33 3.77
N SER A 553 6.62 39.30 4.87
CA SER A 553 7.06 38.67 6.13
C SER A 553 6.37 37.33 6.39
N SER A 554 7.15 36.24 6.43
CA SER A 554 6.67 34.91 6.74
C SER A 554 7.05 34.47 8.16
N LEU A 555 6.33 33.48 8.72
CA LEU A 555 6.68 32.90 10.02
C LEU A 555 8.12 32.35 10.05
N GLY A 556 8.59 31.81 8.93
CA GLY A 556 9.94 31.26 8.79
C GLY A 556 11.05 32.27 9.04
N ASP A 557 10.83 33.55 8.70
CA ASP A 557 11.83 34.61 8.87
C ASP A 557 12.15 34.93 10.33
N PHE A 558 11.26 34.54 11.24
CA PHE A 558 11.40 34.76 12.69
C PHE A 558 11.98 33.56 13.44
N ILE A 559 12.27 32.45 12.76
CA ILE A 559 12.82 31.25 13.40
C ILE A 559 14.35 31.37 13.46
N GLU A 560 14.87 31.58 14.68
CA GLU A 560 16.32 31.63 14.92
C GLU A 560 16.98 30.23 14.84
N ASP A 561 18.22 30.18 14.34
CA ASP A 561 19.03 28.96 14.37
C ASP A 561 19.82 28.85 15.68
N GLY A 562 19.31 28.05 16.61
CA GLY A 562 19.96 27.80 17.90
C GLY A 562 21.21 26.91 17.85
N ASN A 563 21.55 26.29 16.71
CA ASN A 563 22.74 25.45 16.60
C ASN A 563 24.01 26.23 16.23
N VAL A 564 23.85 27.44 15.68
CA VAL A 564 24.98 28.27 15.28
C VAL A 564 25.56 28.95 16.51
N GLN A 565 26.83 28.66 16.80
CA GLN A 565 27.56 29.40 17.84
C GLN A 565 27.69 30.86 17.43
N SER A 566 27.31 31.74 18.34
CA SER A 566 27.44 33.18 18.10
C SER A 566 28.92 33.55 17.94
N PRO A 567 29.27 34.52 17.08
CA PRO A 567 30.65 35.00 16.95
C PRO A 567 31.27 35.42 18.29
N ILE A 568 30.46 35.87 19.24
CA ILE A 568 30.92 36.20 20.59
C ILE A 568 31.31 34.94 21.38
N GLU A 569 30.52 33.87 21.31
CA GLU A 569 30.80 32.60 21.99
C GLU A 569 32.02 31.91 21.38
N SER A 570 32.19 31.99 20.06
CA SER A 570 33.38 31.50 19.38
C SER A 570 34.64 32.28 19.79
N ALA A 571 34.53 33.61 19.91
CA ALA A 571 35.62 34.46 20.37
C ALA A 571 35.97 34.20 21.85
N THR A 572 34.98 34.00 22.73
CA THR A 572 35.23 33.69 24.15
C THR A 572 35.85 32.30 24.30
N SER A 573 35.38 31.29 23.58
CA SER A 573 35.95 29.93 23.57
C SER A 573 37.40 29.93 23.05
N THR A 574 37.67 30.65 21.97
CA THR A 574 39.03 30.80 21.44
C THR A 574 39.93 31.56 22.41
N GLY A 575 39.45 32.66 22.98
CA GLY A 575 40.17 33.46 23.99
C GLY A 575 40.44 32.69 25.28
N LEU A 576 39.52 31.82 25.71
CA LEU A 576 39.72 30.89 26.81
C LEU A 576 40.80 29.86 26.45
N GLY A 577 40.79 29.34 25.23
CA GLY A 577 41.83 28.44 24.71
C GLY A 577 43.23 29.06 24.71
N GLU A 578 43.37 30.32 24.32
CA GLU A 578 44.65 31.05 24.37
C GLU A 578 45.10 31.33 25.81
N SER A 579 44.20 31.86 26.64
CA SER A 579 44.49 32.16 28.04
C SER A 579 44.87 30.92 28.84
N THR A 580 44.23 29.78 28.58
CA THR A 580 44.59 28.49 29.20
C THR A 580 45.97 28.01 28.75
N ARG A 581 46.35 28.18 27.47
CA ARG A 581 47.71 27.86 26.99
C ARG A 581 48.78 28.71 27.67
N ASP A 582 48.53 30.00 27.81
CA ASP A 582 49.46 30.95 28.46
C ASP A 582 49.64 30.60 29.94
N VAL A 583 48.55 30.34 30.66
CA VAL A 583 48.60 29.95 32.07
C VAL A 583 49.29 28.60 32.26
N LEU A 584 49.09 27.63 31.36
CA LEU A 584 49.80 26.34 31.38
C LEU A 584 51.30 26.50 31.09
N SER A 585 51.71 27.48 30.29
CA SER A 585 53.13 27.76 30.02
C SER A 585 53.90 28.23 31.26
N SER A 586 53.20 28.83 32.24
CA SER A 586 53.77 29.28 33.52
C SER A 586 54.07 28.14 34.52
N LEU A 587 53.63 26.92 34.22
CA LEU A 587 53.92 25.72 35.01
C LEU A 587 55.24 25.10 34.54
N THR A 588 55.78 24.18 35.36
CA THR A 588 56.95 23.42 34.91
C THR A 588 56.56 22.53 33.72
N PRO A 589 57.48 22.24 32.77
CA PRO A 589 57.15 21.45 31.57
C PRO A 589 56.49 20.10 31.86
N ARG A 590 56.88 19.44 32.97
CA ARG A 590 56.24 18.20 33.45
C ARG A 590 54.81 18.41 33.94
N GLU A 591 54.55 19.47 34.72
CA GLU A 591 53.21 19.77 35.24
C GLU A 591 52.26 20.17 34.10
N ALA A 592 52.71 21.01 33.16
CA ALA A 592 51.93 21.44 32.01
C ALA A 592 51.57 20.26 31.09
N LYS A 593 52.52 19.37 30.80
CA LYS A 593 52.28 18.21 29.92
C LYS A 593 51.35 17.17 30.57
N VAL A 594 51.43 16.97 31.90
CA VAL A 594 50.48 16.12 32.64
C VAL A 594 49.05 16.68 32.52
N LEU A 595 48.85 17.99 32.71
CA LEU A 595 47.52 18.61 32.60
C LEU A 595 46.98 18.58 31.16
N ARG A 596 47.81 18.88 30.15
CA ARG A 596 47.39 18.82 28.74
C ARG A 596 46.92 17.42 28.35
N MET A 597 47.68 16.39 28.70
CA MET A 597 47.32 15.00 28.39
C MET A 597 46.11 14.54 29.19
N ARG A 598 45.96 14.98 30.45
CA ARG A 598 44.85 14.55 31.30
C ARG A 598 43.50 15.14 30.88
N PHE A 599 43.48 16.39 30.43
CA PHE A 599 42.26 17.11 30.05
C PHE A 599 42.08 17.27 28.53
N GLY A 600 42.96 16.67 27.72
CA GLY A 600 42.88 16.75 26.25
C GLY A 600 43.16 18.14 25.67
N ILE A 601 43.87 19.02 26.39
CA ILE A 601 44.18 20.37 25.92
C ILE A 601 45.26 20.28 24.83
N ASP A 602 44.96 20.77 23.63
CA ASP A 602 45.76 20.62 22.40
C ASP A 602 45.97 19.16 21.97
N MET A 603 45.06 18.26 22.35
CA MET A 603 45.10 16.84 21.99
C MET A 603 43.71 16.35 21.60
N ASN A 604 43.65 15.37 20.70
CA ASN A 604 42.37 14.87 20.19
C ASN A 604 41.56 14.11 21.24
N THR A 605 42.20 13.64 22.31
CA THR A 605 41.61 12.78 23.35
C THR A 605 42.26 13.05 24.70
N ASP A 606 41.49 12.89 25.77
CA ASP A 606 41.99 12.87 27.13
C ASP A 606 42.59 11.50 27.48
N HIS A 607 43.65 11.50 28.30
CA HIS A 607 44.32 10.28 28.74
C HIS A 607 44.04 9.97 30.19
N THR A 608 43.93 8.69 30.54
CA THR A 608 43.78 8.26 31.93
C THR A 608 45.05 8.49 32.75
N LEU A 609 44.94 8.58 34.09
CA LEU A 609 46.11 8.75 34.97
C LEU A 609 47.14 7.61 34.83
N GLU A 610 46.69 6.43 34.42
CA GLU A 610 47.55 5.27 34.18
C GLU A 610 48.29 5.39 32.84
N GLU A 611 47.60 5.80 31.78
CA GLU A 611 48.20 6.07 30.46
C GLU A 611 49.24 7.21 30.53
N VAL A 612 48.90 8.30 31.21
CA VAL A 612 49.84 9.40 31.46
C VAL A 612 51.03 8.89 32.30
N GLY A 613 50.78 7.99 33.27
CA GLY A 613 51.84 7.36 34.07
C GLY A 613 52.81 6.54 33.23
N LYS A 614 52.31 5.76 32.27
CA LYS A 614 53.11 4.98 31.33
C LYS A 614 54.01 5.87 30.45
N GLN A 615 53.54 7.04 30.02
CA GLN A 615 54.34 7.95 29.17
C GLN A 615 55.46 8.68 29.92
N PHE A 616 55.32 8.88 31.24
CA PHE A 616 56.34 9.51 32.08
C PHE A 616 57.21 8.52 32.86
N ASP A 617 57.00 7.21 32.66
CA ASP A 617 57.61 6.13 33.45
C ASP A 617 57.42 6.32 34.97
N VAL A 618 56.20 6.68 35.38
CA VAL A 618 55.86 6.87 36.80
C VAL A 618 54.54 6.21 37.16
N THR A 619 54.39 5.88 38.44
CA THR A 619 53.15 5.30 38.95
C THR A 619 51.97 6.26 38.79
N ARG A 620 50.78 5.68 38.59
CA ARG A 620 49.49 6.41 38.53
C ARG A 620 49.34 7.41 39.68
N GLU A 621 49.67 7.00 40.90
CA GLU A 621 49.55 7.83 42.10
C GLU A 621 50.48 9.05 42.04
N ARG A 622 51.66 8.90 41.41
CA ARG A 622 52.58 10.02 41.24
C ARG A 622 52.08 11.04 40.22
N ILE A 623 51.40 10.62 39.15
CA ILE A 623 50.74 11.54 38.22
C ILE A 623 49.62 12.31 38.93
N ARG A 624 48.79 11.63 39.73
CA ARG A 624 47.74 12.27 40.55
C ARG A 624 48.30 13.34 41.49
N GLN A 625 49.45 13.08 42.12
CA GLN A 625 50.13 14.07 42.96
C GLN A 625 50.64 15.27 42.16
N ILE A 626 51.18 15.06 40.96
CA ILE A 626 51.66 16.12 40.07
C ILE A 626 50.49 16.98 39.59
N GLU A 627 49.37 16.36 39.20
CA GLU A 627 48.13 17.04 38.82
C GLU A 627 47.59 17.90 39.97
N ALA A 628 47.40 17.33 41.16
CA ALA A 628 46.90 18.07 42.32
C ALA A 628 47.82 19.24 42.70
N LYS A 629 49.14 19.05 42.57
CA LYS A 629 50.12 20.11 42.80
C LYS A 629 50.04 21.21 41.74
N ALA A 630 49.87 20.85 40.47
CA ALA A 630 49.71 21.79 39.36
C ALA A 630 48.41 22.61 39.50
N LEU A 631 47.28 21.95 39.77
CA LEU A 631 46.00 22.62 40.05
C LEU A 631 46.09 23.55 41.25
N ARG A 632 46.80 23.16 42.33
CA ARG A 632 47.02 24.03 43.49
C ARG A 632 47.83 25.28 43.14
N LYS A 633 48.80 25.19 42.22
CA LYS A 633 49.55 26.36 41.71
C LYS A 633 48.69 27.25 40.82
N LEU A 634 47.82 26.66 39.99
CA LEU A 634 46.90 27.40 39.13
C LEU A 634 45.81 28.14 39.91
N ARG A 635 45.44 27.63 41.10
CA ARG A 635 44.50 28.30 42.03
C ARG A 635 45.06 29.53 42.75
N HIS A 636 46.34 29.85 42.59
CA HIS A 636 46.91 31.06 43.20
C HIS A 636 46.37 32.31 42.46
N PRO A 637 45.92 33.37 43.18
CA PRO A 637 45.25 34.54 42.58
C PRO A 637 45.96 35.10 41.35
N SER A 638 47.28 35.27 41.44
CA SER A 638 48.11 35.78 40.35
C SER A 638 48.04 35.01 39.02
N ARG A 639 47.54 33.77 39.02
CA ARG A 639 47.36 32.92 37.82
C ARG A 639 45.88 32.63 37.54
N SER A 640 45.06 32.53 38.58
CA SER A 640 43.63 32.28 38.43
C SER A 640 42.84 33.50 37.97
N ASP A 641 43.30 34.73 38.26
CA ASP A 641 42.55 35.96 37.93
C ASP A 641 42.34 36.10 36.40
N MET A 642 43.28 35.65 35.58
CA MET A 642 43.17 35.66 34.10
C MET A 642 42.17 34.63 33.56
N LEU A 643 41.93 33.53 34.29
CA LEU A 643 40.95 32.51 33.92
C LEU A 643 39.58 32.74 34.58
N ARG A 644 39.55 33.52 35.67
CA ARG A 644 38.35 33.80 36.45
C ARG A 644 37.38 34.70 35.71
N SER A 645 37.88 35.63 34.88
CA SER A 645 37.06 36.49 34.03
C SER A 645 36.12 35.71 33.10
N PHE A 646 36.57 34.58 32.55
CA PHE A 646 35.75 33.72 31.69
C PHE A 646 34.61 33.01 32.45
N LEU A 647 34.81 32.73 33.74
CA LEU A 647 33.80 32.09 34.60
C LEU A 647 32.75 33.10 35.10
N GLU A 648 33.13 34.38 35.19
CA GLU A 648 32.21 35.48 35.50
C GLU A 648 31.38 35.87 34.27
N MET A 649 31.97 35.86 33.06
CA MET A 649 31.24 36.05 31.80
C MET A 649 30.14 35.00 31.56
N ASP A 650 30.38 33.73 31.84
CA ASP A 650 29.38 32.64 31.68
C ASP A 650 28.17 32.79 32.61
N LYS A 651 28.35 33.37 33.81
CA LYS A 651 27.28 33.54 34.79
C LYS A 651 26.30 34.66 34.43
N ASP A 652 26.77 35.69 33.75
CA ASP A 652 25.93 36.78 33.27
C ASP A 652 25.13 36.36 32.03
N ILE A 653 25.63 35.41 31.24
CA ILE A 653 24.95 34.84 30.06
C ILE A 653 23.81 33.87 30.47
N GLY A 654 23.98 33.10 31.55
CA GLY A 654 22.96 32.15 32.03
C GLY A 654 21.84 32.71 32.91
N ALA A 655 21.86 34.02 33.21
CA ALA A 655 20.87 34.70 34.06
C ALA A 655 19.99 35.71 33.29
N SER A 656 20.13 35.77 31.96
CA SER A 656 19.30 36.59 31.07
C SER A 656 18.31 35.71 30.30
#